data_AF-A0A1I8D2P2-F1
#
_entry.id   AF-A0A1I8D2P2-F1
#
_cell.length_a   1.000
_cell.length_b   1.000
_cell.length_c   1.000
_cell.angle_alpha   90.00
_cell.angle_beta   90.00
_cell.angle_gamma   90.00
#
_symmetry.space_group_name_H-M   'P 1'
#
loop_
_entity.id
_entity.type
_entity.pdbx_description
1 polymer ?
#
loop_
_entity_poly.entity_id
_entity_poly.type
_entity_poly.pdbx_seq_one_letter_code
_entity_poly.pdbx_strand_id
1 'polypeptide(L)'
;MVLAKLFLILIFIFVVNAFNGTFCNKHLKQSNFYGVPVPGKIEIPGLGKVDVRTLKINANPVKIPKGFSNIPSLAATIKNDAVFHPISVNAEGKPFIFADAEGQLPPTKLPVAIDANGIPVGVGKDGKPHVGFANINNLPTVSNPNAAIFDGKYDTNQTGKTLPSLPKHTKKNIAEIEVAPSSGMPPFLKPKKGVNLANLNKKDATGLLMVNAGLGQQIPKNQLMVPKMGVPIKKGSNKFFPVYVNPLGEASTYDNKGKKHDVEFNNVGAPITRNADNSPNFGFVVSGGNIKKAAKGQDFEKKPLNLGPISKNIELLGKTYPGFYTAHSFGNDTDINKGSDKNATIAVGRVWKNFIKNFPDPVAFDNLIDPVFNTTDNDMMIPDIGVSTNPTGQYRPVFMDKNGQPVTYDDSSNPLTVKMDAKQIPVVIRENGKQFPGFRMINNKMVKNTPTTEVSDVLLTVSDEVQRTNDLGKGYPGWWTIHRGKPPAPVLTTTLKPKPGSTTKKIVKTTTSIPPRRTTTTEDDYGDYDDSHTGTAKPTTVKITTTTTTASPSSTTTTPAEFGVGFNIGKMNLPQMTHVGRLNTNLSIEVPKGYVAVPDMGVEITNNQEYYCVVTDREGFLWTFDETGKKIEVYLDQEGIPAVYGETHSIIYQGYILNFGVYRESDADATKYNRTTINIQETLTKIETYGKECPFYYSVHYNETIYQHDEEEVEVVFGTGIIIQETNIQNVVGMYQITQLLERRVPKGYALLPRYGIRLTDEVNYYCVFFDSDGNVVTFDKFGVLWKVQFDTTNGAPIVKMGEVIYIGYVVQKTTNVVLYSSTTSTYTITKVDVNQVLTEIDNLSQSFPGYWLVHKITQEQDVELTTDEDVFGVGFDLATFDYKIAVGIDGITEGWKLNIPEGYIMVPDMGVSLTIQGSDQVVYYPVYINKYSFLYTFTVDYQPISILLCDNGAPVALGPNHVYWYGFVIKDGTKIYSTAQTKITIVNTINFDTIVSRIDSLGNKYPGYFTLHEIDKTNTETLNLEWGVPVDYSLMNMNKAIGLGKITGGLKNKYNGVVQCPYLGVKLSTDDTYYGVFADINGTCFSYNNDNTKFDIYFDDNQYPTAKATDGSFFGGYKEESGTYKYTNVQYSCTVQQVNVNEVASVITKTLKTYYPGYYSLYSFSSKSDLA
;
A
#
# COMPACT_ATOMS: atom_id res chain seq x y z
N MET A 1 13.52 -66.42 25.59
CA MET A 1 12.45 -65.98 24.66
C MET A 1 11.10 -65.75 25.36
N VAL A 2 10.63 -66.67 26.22
CA VAL A 2 9.38 -66.48 27.00
C VAL A 2 9.50 -65.33 28.02
N LEU A 3 10.65 -65.19 28.70
CA LEU A 3 10.91 -64.04 29.59
C LEU A 3 10.89 -62.68 28.86
N ALA A 4 11.38 -62.62 27.62
CA ALA A 4 11.37 -61.38 26.84
C ALA A 4 9.96 -60.97 26.40
N LYS A 5 9.07 -61.95 26.15
CA LYS A 5 7.65 -61.69 25.88
C LYS A 5 6.87 -61.28 27.13
N LEU A 6 7.20 -61.85 28.29
CA LEU A 6 6.63 -61.42 29.58
C LEU A 6 7.07 -60.00 29.96
N PHE A 7 8.33 -59.64 29.66
CA PHE A 7 8.85 -58.29 29.90
C PHE A 7 8.18 -57.26 28.98
N LEU A 8 7.91 -57.59 27.72
CA LEU A 8 7.18 -56.70 26.80
C LEU A 8 5.71 -56.50 27.19
N ILE A 9 5.03 -57.54 27.71
CA ILE A 9 3.64 -57.44 28.18
C ILE A 9 3.55 -56.64 29.48
N LEU A 10 4.53 -56.76 30.39
CA LEU A 10 4.62 -55.93 31.59
C LEU A 10 4.90 -54.46 31.26
N ILE A 11 5.74 -54.18 30.25
CA ILE A 11 5.95 -52.81 29.74
C ILE A 11 4.66 -52.27 29.12
N PHE A 12 3.91 -53.08 28.36
CA PHE A 12 2.65 -52.64 27.74
C PHE A 12 1.55 -52.35 28.77
N ILE A 13 1.47 -53.13 29.87
CA ILE A 13 0.53 -52.91 30.97
C ILE A 13 0.91 -51.67 31.81
N PHE A 14 2.21 -51.40 31.98
CA PHE A 14 2.68 -50.17 32.64
C PHE A 14 2.43 -48.92 31.80
N VAL A 15 2.57 -49.01 30.48
CA VAL A 15 2.33 -47.90 29.54
C VAL A 15 0.84 -47.58 29.43
N VAL A 16 -0.07 -48.56 29.50
CA VAL A 16 -1.52 -48.31 29.42
C VAL A 16 -2.11 -47.73 30.71
N ASN A 17 -1.56 -48.09 31.89
CA ASN A 17 -2.04 -47.53 33.17
C ASN A 17 -1.49 -46.13 33.49
N ALA A 18 -0.46 -45.65 32.79
CA ALA A 18 0.07 -44.29 32.95
C ALA A 18 -0.76 -43.20 32.24
N PHE A 19 -1.77 -43.57 31.44
CA PHE A 19 -2.60 -42.63 30.67
C PHE A 19 -3.90 -42.16 31.35
N ASN A 20 -4.21 -42.59 32.58
CA ASN A 20 -5.41 -42.17 33.31
C ASN A 20 -5.06 -41.53 34.66
N GLY A 21 -4.85 -40.21 34.69
CA GLY A 21 -4.60 -39.48 35.94
C GLY A 21 -4.53 -37.95 35.78
N THR A 22 -5.69 -37.30 35.87
CA THR A 22 -5.97 -35.98 36.45
C THR A 22 -5.04 -34.78 36.13
N PHE A 23 -5.52 -33.89 35.25
CA PHE A 23 -5.07 -32.51 35.10
C PHE A 23 -5.71 -31.61 36.18
N CYS A 24 -4.92 -30.83 36.92
CA CYS A 24 -5.38 -29.60 37.60
C CYS A 24 -4.26 -28.54 37.65
N ASN A 25 -4.63 -27.31 37.28
CA ASN A 25 -3.81 -26.13 36.96
C ASN A 25 -2.86 -25.58 38.05
N LYS A 26 -1.75 -24.96 37.61
CA LYS A 26 -1.12 -23.67 38.08
C LYS A 26 0.36 -23.63 37.62
N HIS A 27 1.04 -22.55 37.23
CA HIS A 27 0.85 -21.10 37.30
C HIS A 27 1.67 -20.42 36.17
N LEU A 28 1.13 -19.32 35.64
CA LEU A 28 1.78 -18.31 34.80
C LEU A 28 1.65 -16.96 35.53
N LYS A 29 2.63 -16.06 35.36
CA LYS A 29 2.51 -14.64 34.91
C LYS A 29 3.81 -13.84 35.17
N GLN A 30 4.14 -12.76 34.43
CA GLN A 30 3.35 -11.54 34.13
C GLN A 30 4.00 -10.67 33.01
N SER A 31 3.20 -9.88 32.28
CA SER A 31 3.58 -9.04 31.11
C SER A 31 3.05 -7.58 31.17
N ASN A 32 3.60 -6.68 30.34
CA ASN A 32 3.25 -5.24 30.16
C ASN A 32 2.52 -4.93 28.83
N PHE A 33 1.81 -3.79 28.79
CA PHE A 33 0.81 -3.35 27.80
C PHE A 33 1.34 -2.26 26.84
N TYR A 34 1.25 -2.46 25.52
CA TYR A 34 0.99 -1.41 24.49
C TYR A 34 0.41 -2.05 23.22
N GLY A 35 -0.68 -1.48 22.66
CA GLY A 35 -1.10 -1.67 21.26
C GLY A 35 -2.21 -2.71 20.96
N VAL A 36 -3.48 -2.37 21.20
CA VAL A 36 -4.61 -2.94 20.43
C VAL A 36 -5.71 -1.87 20.25
N PRO A 37 -6.24 -1.63 19.03
CA PRO A 37 -7.32 -0.67 18.81
C PRO A 37 -8.68 -1.26 19.20
N VAL A 38 -9.48 -0.55 20.01
CA VAL A 38 -10.84 -0.93 20.41
C VAL A 38 -11.84 0.15 20.00
N PRO A 39 -12.93 -0.14 19.26
CA PRO A 39 -14.02 0.80 19.03
C PRO A 39 -15.26 0.46 19.89
N GLY A 40 -15.64 1.35 20.82
CA GLY A 40 -16.93 1.25 21.52
C GLY A 40 -17.13 2.27 22.65
N LYS A 41 -18.37 2.77 22.81
CA LYS A 41 -18.82 3.51 24.01
C LYS A 41 -19.41 2.54 25.02
N ILE A 42 -19.10 2.72 26.30
CA ILE A 42 -19.70 1.97 27.42
C ILE A 42 -20.58 2.92 28.24
N GLU A 43 -21.71 2.42 28.75
CA GLU A 43 -22.60 3.19 29.61
C GLU A 43 -22.15 3.01 31.07
N ILE A 44 -21.69 4.11 31.67
CA ILE A 44 -21.12 4.12 33.02
C ILE A 44 -22.13 4.78 33.98
N PRO A 45 -22.60 4.08 35.04
CA PRO A 45 -23.51 4.66 36.03
C PRO A 45 -22.91 5.94 36.65
N GLY A 46 -23.65 7.05 36.57
CA GLY A 46 -23.20 8.37 37.06
C GLY A 46 -22.37 9.21 36.08
N LEU A 47 -21.85 8.64 34.99
CA LEU A 47 -21.05 9.35 33.96
C LEU A 47 -21.68 9.30 32.55
N GLY A 48 -22.73 8.49 32.32
CA GLY A 48 -23.38 8.36 31.02
C GLY A 48 -22.59 7.51 30.03
N LYS A 49 -22.83 7.68 28.71
CA LYS A 49 -22.13 6.90 27.66
C LYS A 49 -20.77 7.51 27.35
N VAL A 50 -19.71 6.86 27.83
CA VAL A 50 -18.31 7.32 27.70
C VAL A 50 -17.58 6.50 26.62
N ASP A 51 -16.80 7.15 25.75
CA ASP A 51 -15.93 6.45 24.78
C ASP A 51 -14.73 5.86 25.54
N VAL A 52 -14.48 4.56 25.39
CA VAL A 52 -13.39 3.86 26.09
C VAL A 52 -12.03 4.48 25.77
N ARG A 53 -11.88 5.12 24.59
CA ARG A 53 -10.66 5.85 24.20
C ARG A 53 -10.47 7.19 24.90
N THR A 54 -11.50 7.71 25.54
CA THR A 54 -11.46 8.96 26.32
C THR A 54 -11.20 8.74 27.81
N LEU A 55 -11.12 7.48 28.25
CA LEU A 55 -10.80 7.13 29.63
C LEU A 55 -9.32 7.44 29.90
N LYS A 56 -9.07 8.33 30.87
CA LYS A 56 -7.71 8.64 31.31
C LYS A 56 -7.36 7.71 32.46
N ILE A 57 -6.46 6.75 32.22
CA ILE A 57 -5.74 6.11 33.32
C ILE A 57 -4.72 7.14 33.80
N ASN A 58 -4.74 7.47 35.09
CA ASN A 58 -3.74 8.39 35.63
C ASN A 58 -2.37 7.72 35.54
N ALA A 59 -1.61 8.07 34.50
CA ALA A 59 -0.30 7.49 34.19
C ALA A 59 0.85 8.19 34.94
N ASN A 60 0.57 9.22 35.73
CA ASN A 60 1.58 9.79 36.61
C ASN A 60 2.00 8.70 37.61
N PRO A 61 3.28 8.31 37.65
CA PRO A 61 3.75 7.21 38.47
C PRO A 61 3.65 7.61 39.96
N VAL A 62 2.51 7.32 40.57
CA VAL A 62 2.35 7.42 42.02
C VAL A 62 3.23 6.35 42.65
N LYS A 63 4.26 6.77 43.39
CA LYS A 63 5.20 5.85 44.05
C LYS A 63 4.42 4.97 45.04
N ILE A 64 4.25 3.70 44.70
CA ILE A 64 3.49 2.74 45.51
C ILE A 64 4.29 2.48 46.80
N PRO A 65 3.68 2.63 47.99
CA PRO A 65 4.37 2.34 49.23
C PRO A 65 4.83 0.88 49.31
N LYS A 66 5.96 0.64 49.99
CA LYS A 66 6.47 -0.72 50.26
C LYS A 66 5.38 -1.55 50.96
N GLY A 67 5.16 -2.77 50.47
CA GLY A 67 4.13 -3.69 51.00
C GLY A 67 2.83 -3.72 50.20
N PHE A 68 2.77 -3.04 49.04
CA PHE A 68 1.66 -3.11 48.10
C PHE A 68 2.13 -3.55 46.71
N SER A 69 1.29 -4.33 46.01
CA SER A 69 1.53 -4.78 44.64
C SER A 69 0.37 -4.35 43.75
N ASN A 70 0.65 -3.78 42.58
CA ASN A 70 -0.40 -3.49 41.60
C ASN A 70 -1.04 -4.79 41.09
N ILE A 71 -2.36 -4.76 40.87
CA ILE A 71 -3.03 -5.81 40.11
C ILE A 71 -3.20 -5.30 38.67
N PRO A 72 -2.44 -5.83 37.70
CA PRO A 72 -2.64 -5.49 36.30
C PRO A 72 -4.08 -5.81 35.90
N SER A 73 -4.64 -4.96 35.04
CA SER A 73 -6.03 -5.04 34.54
C SER A 73 -7.13 -4.56 35.49
N LEU A 74 -6.82 -3.99 36.65
CA LEU A 74 -7.81 -3.40 37.57
C LEU A 74 -7.53 -1.90 37.82
N ALA A 75 -8.57 -1.07 37.72
CA ALA A 75 -8.52 0.33 38.13
C ALA A 75 -9.90 0.82 38.59
N ALA A 76 -9.95 1.89 39.40
CA ALA A 76 -11.21 2.56 39.70
C ALA A 76 -11.06 4.08 39.86
N THR A 77 -12.16 4.81 39.66
CA THR A 77 -12.23 6.23 39.95
C THR A 77 -12.50 6.43 41.44
N ILE A 78 -12.14 7.60 41.96
CA ILE A 78 -12.36 8.00 43.36
C ILE A 78 -13.31 9.21 43.48
N LYS A 79 -13.76 9.71 42.31
CA LYS A 79 -14.76 10.76 42.11
C LYS A 79 -15.33 10.61 40.68
N ASN A 80 -16.35 11.39 40.34
CA ASN A 80 -17.01 11.31 39.03
C ASN A 80 -16.31 12.19 37.97
N ASP A 81 -15.01 11.97 37.76
CA ASP A 81 -14.16 12.75 36.82
C ASP A 81 -13.61 11.92 35.64
N ALA A 82 -14.00 10.64 35.56
CA ALA A 82 -13.50 9.67 34.57
C ALA A 82 -11.97 9.45 34.61
N VAL A 83 -11.30 9.76 35.73
CA VAL A 83 -9.89 9.44 35.95
C VAL A 83 -9.79 8.13 36.74
N PHE A 84 -9.22 7.12 36.10
CA PHE A 84 -9.07 5.78 36.68
C PHE A 84 -7.67 5.61 37.28
N HIS A 85 -7.64 5.24 38.56
CA HIS A 85 -6.40 4.98 39.29
C HIS A 85 -6.15 3.46 39.40
N PRO A 86 -4.91 3.00 39.21
CA PRO A 86 -4.56 1.60 39.35
C PRO A 86 -4.83 1.10 40.78
N ILE A 87 -5.25 -0.15 40.89
CA ILE A 87 -5.52 -0.80 42.18
C ILE A 87 -4.31 -1.59 42.62
N SER A 88 -3.86 -1.33 43.85
CA SER A 88 -2.80 -2.08 44.51
C SER A 88 -3.36 -2.88 45.69
N VAL A 89 -2.79 -4.05 45.97
CA VAL A 89 -3.17 -4.88 47.13
C VAL A 89 -2.06 -4.95 48.16
N ASN A 90 -2.43 -4.94 49.44
CA ASN A 90 -1.48 -5.26 50.51
C ASN A 90 -1.24 -6.79 50.60
N ALA A 91 -0.33 -7.21 51.49
CA ALA A 91 -0.03 -8.62 51.74
C ALA A 91 -1.23 -9.48 52.19
N GLU A 92 -2.32 -8.86 52.64
CA GLU A 92 -3.56 -9.56 53.06
C GLU A 92 -4.57 -9.69 51.91
N GLY A 93 -4.21 -9.22 50.71
CA GLY A 93 -5.09 -9.18 49.53
C GLY A 93 -6.10 -8.04 49.53
N LYS A 94 -6.02 -7.08 50.46
CA LYS A 94 -6.96 -5.96 50.54
C LYS A 94 -6.59 -4.89 49.50
N PRO A 95 -7.52 -4.51 48.60
CA PRO A 95 -7.26 -3.56 47.52
C PRO A 95 -7.37 -2.10 47.99
N PHE A 96 -6.50 -1.25 47.44
CA PHE A 96 -6.41 0.18 47.71
C PHE A 96 -6.07 0.96 46.43
N ILE A 97 -6.44 2.23 46.42
CA ILE A 97 -6.01 3.23 45.45
C ILE A 97 -5.07 4.21 46.14
N PHE A 98 -3.98 4.56 45.47
CA PHE A 98 -3.10 5.66 45.87
C PHE A 98 -3.31 6.82 44.90
N ALA A 99 -3.92 7.90 45.38
CA ALA A 99 -4.21 9.07 44.56
C ALA A 99 -3.69 10.36 45.21
N ASP A 100 -3.21 11.28 44.36
CA ASP A 100 -2.76 12.61 44.73
C ASP A 100 -3.97 13.55 44.83
N ALA A 101 -4.54 13.67 46.03
CA ALA A 101 -5.42 14.81 46.27
C ALA A 101 -4.53 16.07 46.32
N GLU A 102 -4.54 16.84 45.24
CA GLU A 102 -3.98 18.21 45.20
C GLU A 102 -2.47 18.33 45.51
N GLY A 103 -1.63 17.39 45.05
CA GLY A 103 -0.17 17.52 45.12
C GLY A 103 0.46 17.26 46.50
N GLN A 104 -0.27 16.64 47.44
CA GLN A 104 0.32 16.22 48.71
C GLN A 104 1.07 14.88 48.60
N LEU A 105 2.34 14.89 49.01
CA LEU A 105 3.15 13.69 49.26
C LEU A 105 3.18 13.41 50.77
N PRO A 106 2.92 12.18 51.24
CA PRO A 106 2.64 10.96 50.45
C PRO A 106 1.18 10.88 49.92
N PRO A 107 0.94 10.13 48.83
CA PRO A 107 -0.38 9.97 48.23
C PRO A 107 -1.40 9.40 49.23
N THR A 108 -2.66 9.84 49.12
CA THR A 108 -3.73 9.34 50.02
C THR A 108 -4.09 7.91 49.66
N LYS A 109 -4.07 7.02 50.67
CA LYS A 109 -4.52 5.63 50.57
C LYS A 109 -6.04 5.55 50.74
N LEU A 110 -6.76 5.18 49.68
CA LEU A 110 -8.22 5.04 49.67
C LEU A 110 -8.62 3.56 49.53
N PRO A 111 -9.67 3.10 50.24
CA PRO A 111 -10.11 1.72 50.15
C PRO A 111 -10.81 1.45 48.80
N VAL A 112 -10.73 0.19 48.37
CA VAL A 112 -11.47 -0.32 47.21
C VAL A 112 -12.38 -1.44 47.71
N ALA A 113 -13.65 -1.36 47.34
CA ALA A 113 -14.63 -2.42 47.54
C ALA A 113 -14.79 -3.23 46.24
N ILE A 114 -15.63 -4.26 46.25
CA ILE A 114 -15.99 -5.02 45.05
C ILE A 114 -17.50 -5.09 44.91
N ASP A 115 -18.01 -5.09 43.69
CA ASP A 115 -19.43 -5.34 43.44
C ASP A 115 -19.76 -6.85 43.50
N ALA A 116 -21.03 -7.20 43.28
CA ALA A 116 -21.50 -8.60 43.28
C ALA A 116 -20.83 -9.49 42.21
N ASN A 117 -20.19 -8.89 41.20
CA ASN A 117 -19.44 -9.59 40.16
C ASN A 117 -17.93 -9.60 40.47
N GLY A 118 -17.48 -9.07 41.60
CA GLY A 118 -16.06 -8.99 41.96
C GLY A 118 -15.28 -7.89 41.24
N ILE A 119 -15.95 -6.98 40.54
CA ILE A 119 -15.31 -5.86 39.83
C ILE A 119 -15.06 -4.75 40.86
N PRO A 120 -13.87 -4.13 40.86
CA PRO A 120 -13.53 -3.14 41.89
C PRO A 120 -14.43 -1.90 41.84
N VAL A 121 -14.70 -1.34 43.01
CA VAL A 121 -15.44 -0.09 43.23
C VAL A 121 -14.58 0.81 44.10
N GLY A 122 -14.14 1.95 43.58
CA GLY A 122 -13.34 2.91 44.36
C GLY A 122 -14.21 3.57 45.43
N VAL A 123 -13.70 3.76 46.64
CA VAL A 123 -14.44 4.46 47.71
C VAL A 123 -13.77 5.81 47.94
N GLY A 124 -14.49 6.89 47.61
CA GLY A 124 -14.00 8.26 47.74
C GLY A 124 -13.74 8.64 49.20
N LYS A 125 -13.08 9.79 49.42
CA LYS A 125 -12.87 10.34 50.78
C LYS A 125 -14.19 10.59 51.53
N ASP A 126 -15.27 10.80 50.80
CA ASP A 126 -16.63 10.99 51.32
C ASP A 126 -17.34 9.66 51.64
N GLY A 127 -16.66 8.53 51.48
CA GLY A 127 -17.21 7.19 51.70
C GLY A 127 -18.13 6.71 50.59
N LYS A 128 -18.28 7.45 49.48
CA LYS A 128 -19.17 7.06 48.39
C LYS A 128 -18.49 6.10 47.41
N PRO A 129 -19.23 5.12 46.88
CA PRO A 129 -18.74 4.21 45.85
C PRO A 129 -18.65 4.89 44.48
N HIS A 130 -17.59 4.58 43.75
CA HIS A 130 -17.28 5.08 42.42
C HIS A 130 -16.87 3.93 41.49
N VAL A 131 -17.10 4.15 40.18
CA VAL A 131 -16.95 3.12 39.17
C VAL A 131 -15.49 2.63 39.08
N GLY A 132 -15.31 1.32 39.02
CA GLY A 132 -14.09 0.69 38.59
C GLY A 132 -14.28 -0.16 37.36
N PHE A 133 -13.18 -0.69 36.84
CA PHE A 133 -13.20 -1.64 35.74
C PHE A 133 -12.18 -2.76 35.96
N ALA A 134 -12.49 -3.89 35.35
CA ALA A 134 -11.62 -5.05 35.23
C ALA A 134 -11.54 -5.47 33.76
N ASN A 135 -10.35 -5.78 33.25
CA ASN A 135 -10.20 -6.39 31.94
C ASN A 135 -10.33 -7.93 32.06
N ILE A 136 -11.48 -8.47 31.67
CA ILE A 136 -11.80 -9.90 31.77
C ILE A 136 -11.82 -10.45 30.34
N ASN A 137 -10.92 -11.39 30.02
CA ASN A 137 -10.80 -11.99 28.67
C ASN A 137 -10.63 -10.94 27.54
N ASN A 138 -9.77 -9.94 27.76
CA ASN A 138 -9.53 -8.83 26.83
C ASN A 138 -10.76 -7.93 26.58
N LEU A 139 -11.78 -8.00 27.44
CA LEU A 139 -12.93 -7.10 27.44
C LEU A 139 -12.99 -6.25 28.72
N PRO A 140 -13.02 -4.91 28.61
CA PRO A 140 -13.22 -4.05 29.77
C PRO A 140 -14.65 -4.20 30.31
N THR A 141 -14.76 -4.56 31.59
CA THR A 141 -16.03 -4.70 32.32
C THR A 141 -16.05 -3.71 33.47
N VAL A 142 -17.12 -2.93 33.62
CA VAL A 142 -17.25 -1.89 34.65
C VAL A 142 -18.08 -2.35 35.84
N SER A 143 -17.77 -1.87 37.05
CA SER A 143 -18.54 -2.16 38.25
C SER A 143 -19.80 -1.32 38.35
N ASN A 144 -20.78 -1.82 39.10
CA ASN A 144 -21.98 -1.06 39.44
C ASN A 144 -21.86 -0.43 40.85
N PRO A 145 -21.47 0.85 40.97
CA PRO A 145 -21.28 1.50 42.27
C PRO A 145 -22.59 1.70 43.05
N ASN A 146 -23.75 1.59 42.39
CA ASN A 146 -25.05 1.71 43.05
C ASN A 146 -25.57 0.37 43.60
N ALA A 147 -24.88 -0.74 43.33
CA ALA A 147 -25.21 -2.04 43.88
C ALA A 147 -24.63 -2.21 45.30
N ALA A 148 -25.03 -3.28 46.00
CA ALA A 148 -24.37 -3.68 47.22
C ALA A 148 -22.88 -3.94 46.93
N ILE A 149 -22.02 -3.27 47.67
CA ILE A 149 -20.56 -3.43 47.62
C ILE A 149 -20.08 -4.22 48.83
N PHE A 150 -19.02 -4.99 48.63
CA PHE A 150 -18.49 -5.89 49.64
C PHE A 150 -17.01 -5.60 49.88
N ASP A 151 -16.55 -5.85 51.10
CA ASP A 151 -15.12 -5.90 51.39
C ASP A 151 -14.52 -7.15 50.73
N GLY A 152 -13.90 -6.93 49.57
CA GLY A 152 -13.24 -7.96 48.79
C GLY A 152 -11.79 -8.16 49.20
N LYS A 153 -11.33 -9.42 49.13
CA LYS A 153 -9.89 -9.74 49.09
C LYS A 153 -9.56 -10.30 47.73
N TYR A 154 -8.52 -9.76 47.11
CA TYR A 154 -7.92 -10.31 45.89
C TYR A 154 -6.76 -11.22 46.30
N ASP A 155 -6.67 -12.39 45.69
CA ASP A 155 -5.53 -13.28 45.89
C ASP A 155 -4.28 -12.60 45.29
N THR A 156 -3.33 -12.24 46.14
CA THR A 156 -2.07 -11.57 45.76
C THR A 156 -1.22 -12.40 44.79
N ASN A 157 -1.52 -13.70 44.66
CA ASN A 157 -0.81 -14.64 43.78
C ASN A 157 -1.56 -14.93 42.47
N GLN A 158 -2.74 -14.33 42.25
CA GLN A 158 -3.54 -14.54 41.04
C GLN A 158 -3.62 -13.28 40.21
N THR A 159 -3.08 -13.41 39.01
CA THR A 159 -3.03 -12.32 38.07
C THR A 159 -4.28 -12.43 37.17
N GLY A 160 -5.21 -11.48 37.31
CA GLY A 160 -6.20 -11.03 36.31
C GLY A 160 -7.12 -12.04 35.57
N LYS A 161 -7.23 -13.32 35.93
CA LYS A 161 -8.14 -14.27 35.27
C LYS A 161 -9.36 -14.70 36.09
N THR A 162 -9.36 -14.44 37.39
CA THR A 162 -10.45 -14.84 38.29
C THR A 162 -10.80 -13.67 39.20
N LEU A 163 -12.08 -13.31 39.20
CA LEU A 163 -12.66 -12.30 40.09
C LEU A 163 -12.58 -12.79 41.55
N PRO A 164 -12.50 -11.87 42.53
CA PRO A 164 -12.32 -12.19 43.94
C PRO A 164 -13.46 -13.08 44.46
N SER A 165 -13.12 -14.03 45.33
CA SER A 165 -14.12 -14.85 46.01
C SER A 165 -14.85 -14.02 47.07
N LEU A 166 -16.18 -13.94 46.99
CA LEU A 166 -17.01 -13.26 47.99
C LEU A 166 -16.83 -13.92 49.38
N PRO A 167 -16.90 -13.16 50.49
CA PRO A 167 -16.80 -13.72 51.84
C PRO A 167 -17.86 -14.81 52.07
N LYS A 168 -17.44 -15.99 52.57
CA LYS A 168 -18.27 -17.20 52.79
C LYS A 168 -19.45 -17.04 53.78
N HIS A 169 -19.75 -15.83 54.27
CA HIS A 169 -20.76 -15.58 55.30
C HIS A 169 -22.02 -14.88 54.77
N THR A 170 -22.67 -15.49 53.77
CA THR A 170 -24.08 -15.25 53.47
C THR A 170 -24.73 -16.57 53.06
N LYS A 171 -24.93 -17.46 54.05
CA LYS A 171 -25.76 -18.65 53.88
C LYS A 171 -27.22 -18.22 53.68
N LYS A 172 -27.69 -18.17 52.44
CA LYS A 172 -29.07 -18.53 52.11
C LYS A 172 -29.16 -19.06 50.69
N ASN A 173 -29.40 -20.37 50.61
CA ASN A 173 -29.73 -21.23 49.46
C ASN A 173 -29.74 -20.57 48.08
N ILE A 174 -28.76 -20.93 47.26
CA ILE A 174 -28.91 -21.01 45.81
C ILE A 174 -28.36 -22.37 45.40
N ALA A 175 -29.19 -23.15 44.72
CA ALA A 175 -28.86 -24.46 44.15
C ALA A 175 -27.65 -24.38 43.21
N GLU A 176 -27.02 -25.53 42.97
CA GLU A 176 -25.95 -25.75 42.00
C GLU A 176 -26.15 -24.90 40.72
N ILE A 177 -25.22 -23.96 40.51
CA ILE A 177 -25.03 -23.33 39.21
C ILE A 177 -23.85 -24.05 38.58
N GLU A 178 -24.14 -24.95 37.64
CA GLU A 178 -23.18 -25.40 36.64
C GLU A 178 -22.54 -24.16 36.00
N VAL A 179 -21.21 -24.12 35.99
CA VAL A 179 -20.46 -23.09 35.27
C VAL A 179 -20.68 -23.32 33.77
N ALA A 180 -21.62 -22.58 33.18
CA ALA A 180 -21.78 -22.53 31.74
C ALA A 180 -20.47 -22.04 31.10
N PRO A 181 -19.95 -22.70 30.04
CA PRO A 181 -18.79 -22.20 29.30
C PRO A 181 -19.10 -20.80 28.78
N SER A 182 -18.12 -19.89 28.84
CA SER A 182 -18.24 -18.52 28.32
C SER A 182 -18.41 -18.54 26.80
N SER A 183 -19.64 -18.75 26.35
CA SER A 183 -20.04 -19.06 24.97
C SER A 183 -20.71 -17.85 24.32
N GLY A 184 -20.10 -16.69 24.47
CA GLY A 184 -20.53 -15.46 23.82
C GLY A 184 -19.92 -15.38 22.42
N MET A 185 -20.76 -15.50 21.38
CA MET A 185 -20.39 -15.11 20.02
C MET A 185 -19.82 -13.67 20.04
N PRO A 186 -18.62 -13.42 19.49
CA PRO A 186 -18.05 -12.07 19.40
C PRO A 186 -19.09 -11.05 18.92
N PRO A 187 -19.13 -9.82 19.46
CA PRO A 187 -20.22 -8.87 19.21
C PRO A 187 -20.49 -8.56 17.72
N PHE A 188 -19.49 -8.74 16.85
CA PHE A 188 -19.58 -8.53 15.41
C PHE A 188 -20.18 -9.72 14.62
N LEU A 189 -20.32 -10.91 15.23
CA LEU A 189 -20.75 -12.16 14.58
C LEU A 189 -22.24 -12.49 14.74
N LYS A 190 -23.10 -11.50 15.00
CA LYS A 190 -24.55 -11.73 15.19
C LYS A 190 -25.32 -11.38 13.92
N PRO A 191 -25.60 -12.33 13.01
CA PRO A 191 -26.53 -12.09 11.90
C PRO A 191 -27.92 -11.73 12.44
N LYS A 192 -28.41 -10.54 12.13
CA LYS A 192 -29.72 -10.04 12.62
C LYS A 192 -30.93 -10.76 12.00
N LYS A 193 -30.74 -11.46 10.86
CA LYS A 193 -31.75 -12.25 10.14
C LYS A 193 -31.14 -13.57 9.66
N GLY A 194 -31.96 -14.62 9.53
CA GLY A 194 -31.50 -15.89 8.96
C GLY A 194 -31.17 -15.71 7.48
N VAL A 195 -30.10 -16.33 7.01
CA VAL A 195 -29.57 -16.15 5.64
C VAL A 195 -30.03 -17.28 4.74
N ASN A 196 -30.50 -16.94 3.54
CA ASN A 196 -30.79 -17.92 2.50
C ASN A 196 -29.60 -18.01 1.51
N LEU A 197 -28.85 -19.11 1.56
CA LEU A 197 -27.68 -19.31 0.70
C LEU A 197 -28.05 -19.77 -0.72
N ALA A 198 -29.35 -19.90 -1.06
CA ALA A 198 -29.83 -20.29 -2.39
C ALA A 198 -29.37 -19.31 -3.49
N ASN A 199 -29.24 -18.05 -3.10
CA ASN A 199 -28.94 -16.92 -3.96
C ASN A 199 -27.43 -16.70 -4.15
N LEU A 200 -26.56 -17.59 -3.67
CA LEU A 200 -25.12 -17.45 -3.93
C LEU A 200 -24.75 -18.08 -5.27
N ASN A 201 -23.87 -17.41 -6.03
CA ASN A 201 -23.25 -18.02 -7.19
C ASN A 201 -22.35 -19.17 -6.74
N LYS A 202 -22.83 -20.40 -6.92
CA LYS A 202 -22.14 -21.61 -6.46
C LYS A 202 -20.85 -21.89 -7.23
N LYS A 203 -20.68 -21.30 -8.42
CA LYS A 203 -19.48 -21.49 -9.24
C LYS A 203 -18.25 -20.84 -8.60
N ASP A 204 -18.46 -19.75 -7.86
CA ASP A 204 -17.39 -18.97 -7.23
C ASP A 204 -17.19 -19.36 -5.75
N ALA A 205 -17.93 -20.37 -5.28
CA ALA A 205 -18.01 -20.70 -3.86
C ALA A 205 -16.80 -21.52 -3.40
N THR A 206 -15.81 -20.87 -2.78
CA THR A 206 -14.66 -21.54 -2.15
C THR A 206 -15.07 -22.27 -0.88
N GLY A 207 -14.32 -23.29 -0.44
CA GLY A 207 -14.49 -23.91 0.89
C GLY A 207 -15.69 -24.85 1.10
N LEU A 208 -16.53 -25.06 0.07
CA LEU A 208 -17.66 -26.02 0.10
C LEU A 208 -17.23 -27.48 -0.08
N LEU A 209 -16.21 -27.73 -0.92
CA LEU A 209 -15.71 -29.07 -1.22
C LEU A 209 -16.84 -30.02 -1.66
N MET A 210 -17.09 -31.11 -0.92
CA MET A 210 -18.15 -32.08 -1.26
C MET A 210 -19.56 -31.61 -0.85
N VAL A 211 -19.72 -30.46 -0.18
CA VAL A 211 -21.03 -29.89 0.17
C VAL A 211 -21.78 -29.46 -1.10
N ASN A 212 -22.82 -30.19 -1.45
CA ASN A 212 -23.59 -30.03 -2.69
C ASN A 212 -25.11 -29.98 -2.45
N ALA A 213 -25.57 -29.96 -1.19
CA ALA A 213 -26.97 -29.83 -0.81
C ALA A 213 -27.14 -28.88 0.39
N GLY A 214 -28.39 -28.55 0.76
CA GLY A 214 -28.68 -27.74 1.96
C GLY A 214 -28.40 -26.24 1.86
N LEU A 215 -27.78 -25.76 0.77
CA LEU A 215 -27.53 -24.33 0.57
C LEU A 215 -28.80 -23.53 0.28
N GLY A 216 -29.89 -24.17 -0.15
CA GLY A 216 -31.12 -23.46 -0.51
C GLY A 216 -32.00 -22.99 0.66
N GLN A 217 -31.53 -23.12 1.90
CA GLN A 217 -32.35 -23.02 3.10
C GLN A 217 -32.09 -21.74 3.87
N GLN A 218 -33.13 -21.23 4.52
CA GLN A 218 -32.99 -20.16 5.49
C GLN A 218 -32.37 -20.73 6.77
N ILE A 219 -31.10 -20.40 7.01
CA ILE A 219 -30.37 -20.87 8.19
C ILE A 219 -30.83 -20.06 9.41
N PRO A 220 -31.12 -20.70 10.56
CA PRO A 220 -31.50 -19.99 11.78
C PRO A 220 -30.45 -18.96 12.22
N LYS A 221 -30.90 -17.91 12.90
CA LYS A 221 -30.01 -16.86 13.42
C LYS A 221 -28.98 -17.46 14.39
N ASN A 222 -27.80 -16.85 14.45
CA ASN A 222 -26.68 -17.22 15.32
C ASN A 222 -26.06 -18.59 15.05
N GLN A 223 -26.22 -19.13 13.83
CA GLN A 223 -25.52 -20.32 13.38
C GLN A 223 -24.35 -19.91 12.50
N LEU A 224 -23.15 -20.47 12.73
CA LEU A 224 -22.00 -20.31 11.84
C LEU A 224 -21.82 -21.58 11.01
N MET A 225 -21.69 -21.44 9.69
CA MET A 225 -21.32 -22.57 8.84
C MET A 225 -19.86 -22.95 9.07
N VAL A 226 -19.59 -24.23 9.35
CA VAL A 226 -18.24 -24.74 9.62
C VAL A 226 -17.51 -24.98 8.29
N PRO A 227 -16.34 -24.33 8.04
CA PRO A 227 -15.58 -24.52 6.81
C PRO A 227 -15.14 -25.96 6.58
N LYS A 228 -15.14 -26.38 5.31
CA LYS A 228 -14.57 -27.66 4.84
C LYS A 228 -15.14 -28.92 5.51
N MET A 229 -16.40 -28.86 5.93
CA MET A 229 -17.09 -29.93 6.64
C MET A 229 -18.50 -30.14 6.09
N GLY A 230 -18.88 -31.39 5.88
CA GLY A 230 -20.21 -31.73 5.37
C GLY A 230 -20.65 -33.12 5.76
N VAL A 231 -21.96 -33.33 5.84
CA VAL A 231 -22.54 -34.58 6.34
C VAL A 231 -23.79 -34.96 5.54
N PRO A 232 -23.98 -36.23 5.16
CA PRO A 232 -25.22 -36.68 4.55
C PRO A 232 -26.32 -36.84 5.61
N ILE A 233 -27.57 -36.60 5.22
CA ILE A 233 -28.76 -36.75 6.10
C ILE A 233 -29.50 -38.08 5.85
N LYS A 234 -29.20 -38.74 4.72
CA LYS A 234 -29.80 -40.03 4.33
C LYS A 234 -28.70 -41.04 4.02
N LYS A 235 -28.89 -42.27 4.49
CA LYS A 235 -27.93 -43.36 4.28
C LYS A 235 -27.70 -43.61 2.79
N GLY A 236 -26.43 -43.70 2.39
CA GLY A 236 -26.02 -43.92 1.00
C GLY A 236 -26.20 -42.72 0.06
N SER A 237 -26.60 -41.55 0.59
CA SER A 237 -26.71 -40.33 -0.21
C SER A 237 -25.32 -39.76 -0.54
N ASN A 238 -25.11 -39.37 -1.80
CA ASN A 238 -23.97 -38.55 -2.23
C ASN A 238 -24.20 -37.04 -2.04
N LYS A 239 -25.33 -36.67 -1.42
CA LYS A 239 -25.66 -35.29 -1.04
C LYS A 239 -25.14 -34.98 0.35
N PHE A 240 -24.14 -34.10 0.43
CA PHE A 240 -23.59 -33.61 1.69
C PHE A 240 -24.15 -32.23 2.00
N PHE A 241 -24.65 -32.09 3.21
CA PHE A 241 -25.21 -30.86 3.75
C PHE A 241 -24.15 -30.16 4.61
N PRO A 242 -24.13 -28.82 4.63
CA PRO A 242 -23.20 -28.06 5.46
C PRO A 242 -23.46 -28.32 6.96
N VAL A 243 -22.39 -28.37 7.74
CA VAL A 243 -22.46 -28.39 9.21
C VAL A 243 -22.46 -26.97 9.73
N TYR A 244 -23.35 -26.66 10.66
CA TYR A 244 -23.47 -25.38 11.35
C TYR A 244 -23.22 -25.56 12.84
N VAL A 245 -22.73 -24.50 13.49
CA VAL A 245 -22.49 -24.46 14.93
C VAL A 245 -23.21 -23.25 15.55
N ASN A 246 -23.89 -23.48 16.68
CA ASN A 246 -24.56 -22.41 17.42
C ASN A 246 -23.60 -21.73 18.43
N PRO A 247 -24.02 -20.69 19.17
CA PRO A 247 -23.13 -19.99 20.11
C PRO A 247 -22.64 -20.87 21.26
N LEU A 248 -23.31 -21.99 21.56
CA LEU A 248 -22.90 -22.97 22.57
C LEU A 248 -21.89 -23.99 22.04
N GLY A 249 -21.54 -23.94 20.75
CA GLY A 249 -20.68 -24.92 20.10
C GLY A 249 -21.42 -26.16 19.60
N GLU A 250 -22.75 -26.24 19.75
CA GLU A 250 -23.51 -27.42 19.33
C GLU A 250 -23.63 -27.48 17.80
N ALA A 251 -23.25 -28.61 17.22
CA ALA A 251 -23.27 -28.80 15.78
C ALA A 251 -24.60 -29.39 15.28
N SER A 252 -25.08 -28.86 14.15
CA SER A 252 -26.26 -29.37 13.46
C SER A 252 -26.19 -29.16 11.95
N THR A 253 -27.01 -29.87 11.19
CA THR A 253 -27.22 -29.63 9.76
C THR A 253 -28.71 -29.49 9.46
N TYR A 254 -29.06 -28.95 8.30
CA TYR A 254 -30.45 -28.71 7.89
C TYR A 254 -30.71 -29.34 6.54
N ASP A 255 -31.76 -30.14 6.43
CA ASP A 255 -32.17 -30.69 5.13
C ASP A 255 -32.84 -29.64 4.24
N ASN A 256 -33.18 -30.01 3.00
CA ASN A 256 -33.82 -29.09 2.04
C ASN A 256 -35.25 -28.64 2.41
N LYS A 257 -35.77 -29.04 3.59
CA LYS A 257 -37.03 -28.53 4.15
C LYS A 257 -36.79 -27.68 5.40
N GLY A 258 -35.54 -27.40 5.74
CA GLY A 258 -35.15 -26.67 6.94
C GLY A 258 -35.25 -27.49 8.23
N LYS A 259 -35.49 -28.81 8.15
CA LYS A 259 -35.52 -29.66 9.35
C LYS A 259 -34.09 -29.82 9.87
N LYS A 260 -33.90 -29.52 11.16
CA LYS A 260 -32.63 -29.68 11.88
C LYS A 260 -32.34 -31.17 12.10
N HIS A 261 -31.10 -31.57 11.87
CA HIS A 261 -30.52 -32.87 12.23
C HIS A 261 -29.29 -32.62 13.08
N ASP A 262 -29.18 -33.31 14.22
CA ASP A 262 -28.00 -33.18 15.09
C ASP A 262 -26.78 -33.83 14.43
N VAL A 263 -25.60 -33.26 14.69
CA VAL A 263 -24.32 -33.74 14.17
C VAL A 263 -23.45 -34.23 15.33
N GLU A 264 -22.92 -35.44 15.19
CA GLU A 264 -21.96 -36.07 16.10
C GLU A 264 -20.60 -36.19 15.43
N PHE A 265 -19.52 -36.32 16.19
CA PHE A 265 -18.15 -36.40 15.69
C PHE A 265 -17.41 -37.61 16.24
N ASN A 266 -16.53 -38.20 15.43
CA ASN A 266 -15.53 -39.13 15.94
C ASN A 266 -14.31 -38.39 16.52
N ASN A 267 -13.34 -39.14 17.04
CA ASN A 267 -12.09 -38.63 17.61
C ASN A 267 -11.22 -37.80 16.63
N VAL A 268 -11.37 -38.00 15.31
CA VAL A 268 -10.67 -37.21 14.28
C VAL A 268 -11.46 -35.99 13.78
N GLY A 269 -12.65 -35.73 14.35
CA GLY A 269 -13.51 -34.59 14.03
C GLY A 269 -14.36 -34.76 12.76
N ALA A 270 -14.49 -35.97 12.21
CA ALA A 270 -15.36 -36.22 11.06
C ALA A 270 -16.83 -36.35 11.50
N PRO A 271 -17.77 -35.61 10.88
CA PRO A 271 -19.16 -35.56 11.32
C PRO A 271 -19.99 -36.76 10.87
N ILE A 272 -21.04 -37.09 11.62
CA ILE A 272 -22.15 -37.96 11.21
C ILE A 272 -23.50 -37.34 11.55
N THR A 273 -24.56 -37.76 10.85
CA THR A 273 -25.94 -37.64 11.34
C THR A 273 -26.53 -39.03 11.58
N ARG A 274 -27.68 -39.14 12.24
CA ARG A 274 -28.37 -40.41 12.46
C ARG A 274 -29.75 -40.41 11.81
N ASN A 275 -30.11 -41.53 11.18
CA ASN A 275 -31.47 -41.78 10.72
C ASN A 275 -32.39 -42.12 11.92
N ALA A 276 -33.70 -42.23 11.66
CA ALA A 276 -34.67 -42.59 12.70
C ALA A 276 -34.43 -43.98 13.33
N ASP A 277 -33.77 -44.89 12.62
CA ASP A 277 -33.33 -46.21 13.10
C ASP A 277 -31.97 -46.18 13.81
N ASN A 278 -31.48 -44.99 14.16
CA ASN A 278 -30.18 -44.72 14.78
C ASN A 278 -28.95 -45.07 13.92
N SER A 279 -29.14 -45.48 12.65
CA SER A 279 -28.03 -45.79 11.75
C SER A 279 -27.28 -44.52 11.32
N PRO A 280 -25.93 -44.52 11.35
CA PRO A 280 -25.13 -43.34 11.05
C PRO A 280 -25.03 -43.06 9.55
N ASN A 281 -24.99 -41.78 9.20
CA ASN A 281 -24.72 -41.25 7.87
C ASN A 281 -23.35 -40.55 7.91
N PHE A 282 -22.36 -41.13 7.25
CA PHE A 282 -20.96 -40.73 7.39
C PHE A 282 -20.60 -39.49 6.57
N GLY A 283 -20.18 -38.43 7.24
CA GLY A 283 -19.71 -37.19 6.63
C GLY A 283 -18.19 -37.13 6.47
N PHE A 284 -17.70 -35.92 6.19
CA PHE A 284 -16.29 -35.64 5.97
C PHE A 284 -15.88 -34.31 6.63
N VAL A 285 -14.59 -34.21 6.95
CA VAL A 285 -13.90 -32.98 7.33
C VAL A 285 -12.57 -32.91 6.59
N VAL A 286 -12.12 -31.74 6.20
CA VAL A 286 -10.76 -31.55 5.68
C VAL A 286 -9.88 -30.89 6.72
N SER A 287 -8.81 -31.58 7.09
CA SER A 287 -7.84 -31.15 8.11
C SER A 287 -6.43 -31.37 7.56
N GLY A 288 -5.62 -30.31 7.51
CA GLY A 288 -4.28 -30.35 6.92
C GLY A 288 -4.27 -30.74 5.44
N GLY A 289 -5.25 -30.25 4.66
CA GLY A 289 -5.38 -30.57 3.23
C GLY A 289 -5.98 -31.95 2.90
N ASN A 290 -6.07 -32.85 3.87
CA ASN A 290 -6.56 -34.22 3.67
C ASN A 290 -8.04 -34.38 4.02
N ILE A 291 -8.80 -35.09 3.18
CA ILE A 291 -10.20 -35.45 3.45
C ILE A 291 -10.24 -36.63 4.42
N LYS A 292 -10.74 -36.39 5.64
CA LYS A 292 -11.04 -37.44 6.62
C LYS A 292 -12.53 -37.74 6.60
N LYS A 293 -12.89 -38.98 6.31
CA LYS A 293 -14.29 -39.45 6.33
C LYS A 293 -14.58 -40.20 7.63
N ALA A 294 -15.79 -40.04 8.14
CA ALA A 294 -16.28 -40.90 9.21
C ALA A 294 -16.46 -42.33 8.67
N ALA A 295 -16.21 -43.35 9.50
CA ALA A 295 -16.25 -44.76 9.10
C ALA A 295 -17.05 -45.63 10.07
N LYS A 296 -17.56 -46.76 9.57
CA LYS A 296 -18.31 -47.74 10.37
C LYS A 296 -17.38 -48.34 11.45
N GLY A 297 -17.90 -48.48 12.66
CA GLY A 297 -17.17 -49.06 13.80
C GLY A 297 -16.37 -48.05 14.65
N GLN A 298 -16.45 -46.75 14.32
CA GLN A 298 -15.92 -45.69 15.19
C GLN A 298 -16.97 -45.25 16.22
N ASP A 299 -16.50 -44.73 17.35
CA ASP A 299 -17.36 -44.06 18.33
C ASP A 299 -17.64 -42.62 17.90
N PHE A 300 -18.86 -42.17 18.17
CA PHE A 300 -19.34 -40.84 17.81
C PHE A 300 -20.05 -40.19 19.00
N GLU A 301 -19.74 -38.93 19.25
CA GLU A 301 -20.33 -38.17 20.35
C GLU A 301 -20.72 -36.75 19.91
N LYS A 302 -21.68 -36.16 20.62
CA LYS A 302 -22.01 -34.74 20.48
C LYS A 302 -20.93 -33.93 21.20
N LYS A 303 -20.00 -33.39 20.44
CA LYS A 303 -18.90 -32.58 20.96
C LYS A 303 -19.11 -31.10 20.60
N PRO A 304 -19.07 -30.17 21.57
CA PRO A 304 -19.11 -28.75 21.26
C PRO A 304 -17.85 -28.33 20.48
N LEU A 305 -18.04 -27.61 19.38
CA LEU A 305 -16.96 -27.10 18.54
C LEU A 305 -16.48 -25.72 19.03
N ASN A 306 -15.18 -25.47 18.91
CA ASN A 306 -14.59 -24.19 19.28
C ASN A 306 -14.88 -23.13 18.21
N LEU A 307 -15.62 -22.09 18.59
CA LEU A 307 -16.05 -21.02 17.68
C LEU A 307 -14.91 -20.12 17.20
N GLY A 308 -13.81 -19.97 17.95
CA GLY A 308 -12.71 -19.07 17.62
C GLY A 308 -11.97 -19.46 16.32
N PRO A 309 -11.49 -20.71 16.19
CA PRO A 309 -10.91 -21.19 14.94
C PRO A 309 -11.90 -21.18 13.78
N ILE A 310 -13.19 -21.46 14.05
CA ILE A 310 -14.24 -21.47 13.02
C ILE A 310 -14.45 -20.06 12.46
N SER A 311 -14.61 -19.04 13.32
CA SER A 311 -14.76 -17.66 12.86
C SER A 311 -13.54 -17.16 12.11
N LYS A 312 -12.32 -17.43 12.61
CA LYS A 312 -11.08 -17.06 11.93
C LYS A 312 -10.99 -17.65 10.52
N ASN A 313 -11.39 -18.92 10.35
CA ASN A 313 -11.41 -19.58 9.04
C ASN A 313 -12.50 -19.02 8.11
N ILE A 314 -13.65 -18.61 8.65
CA ILE A 314 -14.70 -17.93 7.88
C ILE A 314 -14.18 -16.60 7.33
N GLU A 315 -13.49 -15.80 8.15
CA GLU A 315 -12.89 -14.53 7.70
C GLU A 315 -11.81 -14.75 6.64
N LEU A 316 -10.93 -15.74 6.83
CA LEU A 316 -9.85 -16.06 5.89
C LEU A 316 -10.37 -16.47 4.51
N LEU A 317 -11.49 -17.20 4.46
CA LEU A 317 -12.11 -17.62 3.19
C LEU A 317 -12.93 -16.52 2.52
N GLY A 318 -13.22 -15.42 3.23
CA GLY A 318 -13.87 -14.23 2.67
C GLY A 318 -15.26 -14.46 2.07
N LYS A 319 -15.73 -13.47 1.29
CA LYS A 319 -17.09 -13.45 0.70
C LYS A 319 -17.33 -14.56 -0.32
N THR A 320 -16.29 -15.17 -0.87
CA THR A 320 -16.41 -16.34 -1.75
C THR A 320 -16.80 -17.59 -0.99
N TYR A 321 -16.72 -17.62 0.35
CA TYR A 321 -17.25 -18.72 1.14
C TYR A 321 -18.67 -18.45 1.63
N PRO A 322 -19.67 -19.30 1.33
CA PRO A 322 -21.05 -19.10 1.79
C PRO A 322 -21.21 -18.90 3.29
N GLY A 323 -20.34 -19.50 4.11
CA GLY A 323 -20.36 -19.31 5.56
C GLY A 323 -20.01 -17.90 6.02
N PHE A 324 -19.38 -17.07 5.19
CA PHE A 324 -19.15 -15.65 5.48
C PHE A 324 -20.45 -14.91 5.74
N TYR A 325 -21.50 -15.24 4.99
CA TYR A 325 -22.81 -14.63 5.17
C TYR A 325 -23.52 -15.11 6.45
N THR A 326 -23.12 -16.26 7.01
CA THR A 326 -23.62 -16.71 8.32
C THR A 326 -22.94 -15.99 9.49
N ALA A 327 -21.73 -15.46 9.28
CA ALA A 327 -20.99 -14.67 10.26
C ALA A 327 -21.34 -13.16 10.21
N HIS A 328 -21.70 -12.64 9.03
CA HIS A 328 -21.85 -11.20 8.79
C HIS A 328 -23.31 -10.80 8.50
N SER A 329 -23.77 -9.68 9.07
CA SER A 329 -25.12 -9.14 8.79
C SER A 329 -25.17 -8.36 7.47
N PHE A 330 -26.05 -8.77 6.55
CA PHE A 330 -26.38 -8.02 5.33
C PHE A 330 -27.80 -7.42 5.43
N GLY A 331 -27.99 -6.24 4.84
CA GLY A 331 -29.19 -5.43 5.01
C GLY A 331 -30.46 -6.04 4.43
N ASN A 332 -30.36 -6.74 3.29
CA ASN A 332 -31.44 -7.44 2.59
C ASN A 332 -30.91 -8.68 1.83
N ASP A 333 -31.74 -9.72 1.62
CA ASP A 333 -31.38 -10.96 0.89
C ASP A 333 -31.00 -10.71 -0.58
N THR A 334 -31.36 -9.57 -1.15
CA THR A 334 -31.04 -9.16 -2.52
C THR A 334 -29.60 -8.69 -2.71
N ASP A 335 -28.87 -8.38 -1.62
CA ASP A 335 -27.48 -7.90 -1.68
C ASP A 335 -26.46 -9.03 -1.94
N ILE A 336 -26.89 -10.29 -1.89
CA ILE A 336 -26.05 -11.49 -2.01
C ILE A 336 -25.60 -11.74 -3.47
N ASN A 337 -26.33 -11.22 -4.47
CA ASN A 337 -26.13 -11.51 -5.90
C ASN A 337 -25.28 -10.49 -6.69
N LYS A 338 -24.72 -9.46 -6.05
CA LYS A 338 -23.90 -8.44 -6.73
C LYS A 338 -22.41 -8.70 -6.50
N GLY A 339 -21.86 -9.69 -7.21
CA GLY A 339 -20.44 -10.01 -7.25
C GLY A 339 -19.72 -9.32 -8.42
N SER A 340 -19.05 -8.20 -8.14
CA SER A 340 -17.80 -7.70 -8.74
C SER A 340 -17.55 -6.25 -8.25
N ASP A 341 -16.43 -6.06 -7.56
CA ASP A 341 -15.62 -4.83 -7.40
C ASP A 341 -16.21 -3.46 -7.04
N LYS A 342 -17.23 -3.37 -6.16
CA LYS A 342 -17.65 -2.05 -5.62
C LYS A 342 -17.82 -1.92 -4.11
N ASN A 343 -17.33 -2.89 -3.32
CA ASN A 343 -17.76 -2.99 -1.92
C ASN A 343 -16.69 -2.70 -0.84
N ALA A 344 -15.48 -2.24 -1.20
CA ALA A 344 -14.53 -1.70 -0.23
C ALA A 344 -14.90 -0.28 0.24
N THR A 345 -15.74 0.45 -0.50
CA THR A 345 -16.16 1.84 -0.22
C THR A 345 -17.43 1.96 0.66
N ILE A 346 -17.83 0.91 1.39
CA ILE A 346 -19.20 0.80 1.94
C ILE A 346 -19.39 1.34 3.37
N ALA A 347 -18.35 1.63 4.15
CA ALA A 347 -18.58 2.21 5.48
C ALA A 347 -19.04 3.68 5.40
N VAL A 348 -18.55 4.46 4.42
CA VAL A 348 -18.89 5.88 4.23
C VAL A 348 -20.09 6.05 3.28
N GLY A 349 -20.18 5.22 2.22
CA GLY A 349 -21.31 5.24 1.29
C GLY A 349 -22.67 4.83 1.89
N ARG A 350 -22.68 4.13 3.04
CA ARG A 350 -23.92 3.72 3.73
C ARG A 350 -24.58 4.88 4.50
N VAL A 351 -23.80 5.90 4.89
CA VAL A 351 -24.34 7.16 5.46
C VAL A 351 -24.95 8.00 4.34
N TRP A 352 -24.31 8.06 3.16
CA TRP A 352 -24.79 8.82 2.00
C TRP A 352 -26.01 8.18 1.28
N LYS A 353 -26.08 6.85 1.18
CA LYS A 353 -27.29 6.18 0.64
C LYS A 353 -28.51 6.27 1.58
N ASN A 354 -28.29 6.31 2.89
CA ASN A 354 -29.36 6.59 3.86
C ASN A 354 -29.74 8.09 3.91
N PHE A 355 -28.82 8.98 3.52
CA PHE A 355 -29.08 10.39 3.26
C PHE A 355 -30.03 10.58 2.07
N ILE A 356 -29.86 9.85 0.97
CA ILE A 356 -30.74 9.90 -0.22
C ILE A 356 -32.14 9.32 0.04
N LYS A 357 -32.25 8.25 0.85
CA LYS A 357 -33.52 7.52 1.04
C LYS A 357 -34.57 8.23 1.90
N ASN A 358 -34.21 9.33 2.57
CA ASN A 358 -35.10 10.11 3.44
C ASN A 358 -35.50 11.48 2.83
N PHE A 359 -35.20 11.74 1.56
CA PHE A 359 -35.72 12.90 0.83
C PHE A 359 -37.15 12.63 0.31
N PRO A 360 -38.08 13.61 0.36
CA PRO A 360 -39.45 13.41 -0.13
C PRO A 360 -39.62 13.18 -1.63
N ASP A 361 -38.56 13.24 -2.45
CA ASP A 361 -38.64 12.90 -3.88
C ASP A 361 -37.26 12.49 -4.45
N PRO A 362 -37.03 11.21 -4.81
CA PRO A 362 -35.75 10.73 -5.34
C PRO A 362 -35.50 11.09 -6.82
N VAL A 363 -36.49 11.61 -7.55
CA VAL A 363 -36.40 11.78 -9.02
C VAL A 363 -35.57 13.01 -9.44
N ALA A 364 -35.23 13.91 -8.52
CA ALA A 364 -34.54 15.16 -8.84
C ALA A 364 -33.01 15.10 -8.81
N PHE A 365 -32.37 14.07 -8.23
CA PHE A 365 -30.94 14.11 -7.94
C PHE A 365 -30.03 13.64 -9.10
N ASP A 366 -30.49 12.69 -9.92
CA ASP A 366 -29.72 12.21 -11.09
C ASP A 366 -29.68 13.27 -12.22
N ASN A 367 -30.57 14.26 -12.21
CA ASN A 367 -30.61 15.38 -13.16
C ASN A 367 -29.81 16.62 -12.69
N LEU A 368 -29.15 16.57 -11.53
CA LEU A 368 -28.34 17.67 -10.99
C LEU A 368 -26.83 17.47 -11.18
N ILE A 369 -26.41 16.34 -11.78
CA ILE A 369 -25.00 16.00 -12.06
C ILE A 369 -24.79 15.85 -13.58
N ASP A 370 -25.33 16.79 -14.36
CA ASP A 370 -24.96 17.10 -15.74
C ASP A 370 -24.97 18.65 -15.88
N PRO A 371 -24.22 19.26 -16.81
CA PRO A 371 -23.12 20.21 -16.59
C PRO A 371 -23.52 21.65 -16.20
N VAL A 372 -24.61 21.85 -15.45
CA VAL A 372 -25.17 23.18 -15.15
C VAL A 372 -24.55 23.87 -13.94
N PHE A 373 -23.72 23.20 -13.12
CA PHE A 373 -22.93 23.88 -12.09
C PHE A 373 -21.63 24.43 -12.68
N ASN A 374 -21.77 25.48 -13.48
CA ASN A 374 -20.69 26.40 -13.84
C ASN A 374 -20.41 27.29 -12.61
N THR A 375 -19.85 26.73 -11.54
CA THR A 375 -19.30 27.56 -10.45
C THR A 375 -18.05 28.22 -11.00
N THR A 376 -18.18 29.50 -11.33
CA THR A 376 -17.14 30.35 -11.91
C THR A 376 -15.94 30.60 -10.98
N ASP A 377 -15.99 30.10 -9.74
CA ASP A 377 -14.93 30.19 -8.74
C ASP A 377 -14.65 28.78 -8.18
N ASN A 378 -13.37 28.49 -7.90
CA ASN A 378 -12.82 27.21 -7.42
C ASN A 378 -13.30 26.84 -5.99
N ASP A 379 -14.61 26.79 -5.75
CA ASP A 379 -15.17 26.61 -4.41
C ASP A 379 -15.15 25.13 -3.99
N MET A 380 -14.62 24.85 -2.81
CA MET A 380 -14.38 23.49 -2.31
C MET A 380 -15.58 22.99 -1.49
N MET A 381 -16.18 21.86 -1.85
CA MET A 381 -17.30 21.29 -1.08
C MET A 381 -16.83 20.88 0.32
N ILE A 382 -17.53 21.32 1.37
CA ILE A 382 -17.19 21.01 2.76
C ILE A 382 -17.90 19.72 3.19
N PRO A 383 -17.18 18.71 3.69
CA PRO A 383 -17.78 17.45 4.13
C PRO A 383 -18.71 17.63 5.33
N ASP A 384 -19.67 16.72 5.43
CA ASP A 384 -20.55 16.55 6.60
C ASP A 384 -21.51 17.70 6.94
N ILE A 385 -21.63 18.72 6.10
CA ILE A 385 -22.52 19.86 6.33
C ILE A 385 -23.47 20.12 5.16
N GLY A 386 -24.68 20.60 5.48
CA GLY A 386 -25.67 21.01 4.50
C GLY A 386 -26.62 22.04 5.09
N VAL A 387 -27.13 22.96 4.27
CA VAL A 387 -27.99 24.04 4.73
C VAL A 387 -29.25 24.14 3.89
N SER A 388 -30.39 24.41 4.51
CA SER A 388 -31.60 24.68 3.75
C SER A 388 -31.56 26.10 3.21
N THR A 389 -31.95 26.30 1.96
CA THR A 389 -32.01 27.65 1.36
C THR A 389 -33.45 28.16 1.28
N ASN A 390 -34.46 27.31 1.48
CA ASN A 390 -35.88 27.65 1.32
C ASN A 390 -36.74 26.95 2.40
N PRO A 391 -38.03 27.32 2.57
CA PRO A 391 -38.89 26.73 3.60
C PRO A 391 -39.25 25.26 3.36
N THR A 392 -38.94 24.69 2.19
CA THR A 392 -39.34 23.32 1.82
C THR A 392 -38.47 22.26 2.50
N GLY A 393 -37.42 22.67 3.22
CA GLY A 393 -36.55 21.76 3.98
C GLY A 393 -35.58 20.97 3.11
N GLN A 394 -35.44 21.32 1.83
CA GLN A 394 -34.38 20.81 0.99
C GLN A 394 -33.04 21.37 1.47
N TYR A 395 -32.07 20.48 1.68
CA TYR A 395 -30.71 20.87 2.07
C TYR A 395 -29.80 20.88 0.84
N ARG A 396 -28.99 21.91 0.74
CA ARG A 396 -27.97 22.10 -0.28
C ARG A 396 -26.58 21.91 0.33
N PRO A 397 -25.60 21.42 -0.45
CA PRO A 397 -24.23 21.31 0.00
C PRO A 397 -23.67 22.71 0.31
N VAL A 398 -22.80 22.77 1.32
CA VAL A 398 -22.04 23.99 1.63
C VAL A 398 -20.65 23.85 1.02
N PHE A 399 -20.18 24.90 0.38
CA PHE A 399 -18.88 25.04 -0.22
C PHE A 399 -18.05 26.05 0.57
N MET A 400 -16.75 26.05 0.36
CA MET A 400 -15.81 27.02 0.88
C MET A 400 -15.32 27.86 -0.28
N ASP A 401 -15.51 29.17 -0.20
CA ASP A 401 -14.97 30.09 -1.20
C ASP A 401 -13.44 30.25 -1.07
N LYS A 402 -12.83 30.95 -2.02
CA LYS A 402 -11.39 31.26 -2.03
C LYS A 402 -10.87 32.01 -0.79
N ASN A 403 -11.75 32.61 0.01
CA ASN A 403 -11.40 33.33 1.24
C ASN A 403 -11.56 32.46 2.50
N GLY A 404 -11.96 31.20 2.36
CA GLY A 404 -12.25 30.32 3.50
C GLY A 404 -13.65 30.53 4.09
N GLN A 405 -14.52 31.26 3.40
CA GLN A 405 -15.87 31.56 3.86
C GLN A 405 -16.86 30.50 3.36
N PRO A 406 -17.68 29.91 4.25
CA PRO A 406 -18.66 28.93 3.83
C PRO A 406 -19.83 29.59 3.07
N VAL A 407 -20.14 29.07 1.89
CA VAL A 407 -21.18 29.54 0.98
C VAL A 407 -22.06 28.39 0.50
N THR A 408 -23.31 28.67 0.14
CA THR A 408 -24.20 27.74 -0.58
C THR A 408 -24.82 28.50 -1.74
N TYR A 409 -25.48 27.83 -2.68
CA TYR A 409 -26.17 28.52 -3.78
C TYR A 409 -27.68 28.31 -3.71
N ASP A 410 -28.46 29.34 -4.03
CA ASP A 410 -29.91 29.22 -4.17
C ASP A 410 -30.34 28.49 -5.46
N ASP A 411 -31.65 28.40 -5.71
CA ASP A 411 -32.19 27.73 -6.90
C ASP A 411 -31.84 28.46 -8.22
N SER A 412 -31.39 29.71 -8.13
CA SER A 412 -30.95 30.54 -9.26
C SER A 412 -29.41 30.64 -9.35
N SER A 413 -28.69 29.80 -8.60
CA SER A 413 -27.22 29.79 -8.52
C SER A 413 -26.59 31.06 -7.93
N ASN A 414 -27.34 31.89 -7.21
CA ASN A 414 -26.76 33.02 -6.48
C ASN A 414 -26.10 32.51 -5.18
N PRO A 415 -24.87 32.95 -4.85
CA PRO A 415 -24.21 32.58 -3.61
C PRO A 415 -24.94 33.20 -2.40
N LEU A 416 -25.13 32.38 -1.37
CA LEU A 416 -25.68 32.76 -0.07
C LEU A 416 -24.63 32.46 1.00
N THR A 417 -24.32 33.45 1.83
CA THR A 417 -23.38 33.29 2.96
C THR A 417 -23.96 32.32 3.99
N VAL A 418 -23.13 31.36 4.40
CA VAL A 418 -23.45 30.43 5.48
C VAL A 418 -22.74 30.90 6.75
N LYS A 419 -23.48 31.04 7.84
CA LYS A 419 -22.94 31.29 9.18
C LYS A 419 -22.98 30.01 10.00
N MET A 420 -22.24 29.97 11.11
CA MET A 420 -22.23 28.81 12.01
C MET A 420 -22.76 29.20 13.38
N ASP A 421 -23.54 28.31 14.01
CA ASP A 421 -23.93 28.47 15.41
C ASP A 421 -22.79 28.09 16.38
N ALA A 422 -23.04 28.22 17.70
CA ALA A 422 -22.08 27.85 18.74
C ALA A 422 -21.66 26.35 18.72
N LYS A 423 -22.40 25.48 18.04
CA LYS A 423 -22.09 24.05 17.83
C LYS A 423 -21.47 23.79 16.46
N GLN A 424 -21.12 24.83 15.72
CA GLN A 424 -20.55 24.77 14.38
C GLN A 424 -21.48 24.10 13.37
N ILE A 425 -22.79 24.34 13.48
CA ILE A 425 -23.82 23.88 12.54
C ILE A 425 -24.19 25.03 11.60
N PRO A 426 -24.24 24.81 10.27
CA PRO A 426 -24.48 25.88 9.30
C PRO A 426 -25.90 26.46 9.36
N VAL A 427 -26.03 27.75 9.07
CA VAL A 427 -27.29 28.50 8.96
C VAL A 427 -27.15 29.53 7.83
N VAL A 428 -28.15 29.63 6.96
CA VAL A 428 -28.23 30.69 5.94
C VAL A 428 -29.11 31.81 6.46
N ILE A 429 -28.67 33.05 6.32
CA ILE A 429 -29.48 34.25 6.59
C ILE A 429 -29.80 34.93 5.26
N ARG A 430 -31.08 35.04 4.89
CA ARG A 430 -31.49 35.83 3.71
C ARG A 430 -31.67 37.31 4.06
N GLU A 431 -31.77 38.17 3.05
CA GLU A 431 -31.86 39.64 3.16
C GLU A 431 -32.96 40.16 4.12
N ASN A 432 -34.02 39.39 4.34
CA ASN A 432 -35.09 39.72 5.29
C ASN A 432 -34.81 39.29 6.75
N GLY A 433 -33.58 38.86 7.07
CA GLY A 433 -33.19 38.37 8.38
C GLY A 433 -33.70 36.97 8.73
N LYS A 434 -34.42 36.29 7.82
CA LYS A 434 -34.94 34.95 8.05
C LYS A 434 -33.80 33.94 8.01
N GLN A 435 -33.66 33.18 9.09
CA GLN A 435 -32.70 32.09 9.21
C GLN A 435 -33.27 30.80 8.65
N PHE A 436 -32.45 30.08 7.88
CA PHE A 436 -32.75 28.73 7.39
C PHE A 436 -31.76 27.75 8.01
N PRO A 437 -32.24 26.75 8.77
CA PRO A 437 -31.37 25.88 9.54
C PRO A 437 -30.63 24.91 8.60
N GLY A 438 -29.37 24.64 8.92
CA GLY A 438 -28.62 23.55 8.35
C GLY A 438 -28.42 22.40 9.32
N PHE A 439 -27.56 21.48 8.93
CA PHE A 439 -27.13 20.35 9.73
C PHE A 439 -25.62 20.14 9.61
N ARG A 440 -25.07 19.46 10.61
CA ARG A 440 -23.72 18.89 10.59
C ARG A 440 -23.77 17.44 11.05
N MET A 441 -23.01 16.57 10.40
CA MET A 441 -22.79 15.21 10.88
C MET A 441 -21.75 15.24 11.99
N ILE A 442 -22.15 14.86 13.20
CA ILE A 442 -21.25 14.76 14.36
C ILE A 442 -21.37 13.32 14.86
N ASN A 443 -20.28 12.55 14.77
CA ASN A 443 -20.25 11.13 15.11
C ASN A 443 -21.30 10.29 14.36
N ASN A 444 -21.40 10.46 13.03
CA ASN A 444 -22.39 9.80 12.17
C ASN A 444 -23.87 10.08 12.52
N LYS A 445 -24.15 11.13 13.32
CA LYS A 445 -25.50 11.61 13.58
C LYS A 445 -25.67 13.02 13.03
N MET A 446 -26.77 13.22 12.31
CA MET A 446 -27.18 14.54 11.85
C MET A 446 -27.63 15.38 13.05
N VAL A 447 -26.95 16.48 13.31
CA VAL A 447 -27.33 17.49 14.30
C VAL A 447 -27.81 18.72 13.53
N LYS A 448 -29.05 19.15 13.77
CA LYS A 448 -29.66 20.31 13.11
C LYS A 448 -29.59 21.54 14.00
N ASN A 449 -29.46 22.71 13.38
CA ASN A 449 -29.57 23.99 14.06
C ASN A 449 -31.03 24.23 14.51
N THR A 450 -31.21 24.91 15.64
CA THR A 450 -32.53 25.43 16.07
C THR A 450 -32.57 26.93 15.76
N PRO A 451 -33.57 27.47 15.02
CA PRO A 451 -33.58 28.83 14.44
C PRO A 451 -33.50 30.05 15.39
N THR A 452 -33.15 29.86 16.66
CA THR A 452 -33.08 30.90 17.70
C THR A 452 -31.66 31.08 18.26
N THR A 453 -30.65 30.49 17.61
CA THR A 453 -29.27 30.53 18.11
C THR A 453 -28.51 31.72 17.54
N GLU A 454 -27.68 32.35 18.36
CA GLU A 454 -26.68 33.30 17.87
C GLU A 454 -25.77 32.57 16.87
N VAL A 455 -25.58 33.18 15.70
CA VAL A 455 -24.73 32.66 14.62
C VAL A 455 -23.60 33.64 14.36
N SER A 456 -22.42 33.12 14.05
CA SER A 456 -21.20 33.89 13.83
C SER A 456 -20.60 33.55 12.47
N ASP A 457 -19.87 34.52 11.90
CA ASP A 457 -19.04 34.26 10.73
C ASP A 457 -17.85 33.41 11.17
N VAL A 458 -17.73 32.21 10.61
CA VAL A 458 -16.62 31.30 10.89
C VAL A 458 -15.80 31.17 9.62
N LEU A 459 -14.52 31.52 9.72
CA LEU A 459 -13.51 31.19 8.73
C LEU A 459 -13.08 29.74 8.97
N LEU A 460 -13.27 28.89 7.97
CA LEU A 460 -12.80 27.52 8.02
C LEU A 460 -11.37 27.47 7.45
N THR A 461 -10.48 26.75 8.12
CA THR A 461 -9.11 26.56 7.61
C THR A 461 -9.16 25.63 6.40
N VAL A 462 -8.71 26.11 5.23
CA VAL A 462 -8.67 25.32 3.99
C VAL A 462 -7.92 24.00 4.19
N SER A 463 -6.79 24.01 4.92
CA SER A 463 -5.99 22.80 5.19
C SER A 463 -6.76 21.71 5.94
N ASP A 464 -7.60 22.10 6.91
CA ASP A 464 -8.33 21.16 7.76
C ASP A 464 -9.47 20.48 7.00
N GLU A 465 -10.08 21.18 6.04
CA GLU A 465 -11.10 20.62 5.16
C GLU A 465 -10.50 19.83 4.00
N VAL A 466 -9.32 20.21 3.50
CA VAL A 466 -8.55 19.42 2.52
C VAL A 466 -8.17 18.07 3.12
N GLN A 467 -7.60 18.05 4.33
CA GLN A 467 -7.25 16.80 5.01
C GLN A 467 -8.49 15.92 5.25
N ARG A 468 -9.60 16.51 5.73
CA ARG A 468 -10.85 15.75 5.92
C ARG A 468 -11.41 15.18 4.62
N THR A 469 -11.30 15.94 3.54
CA THR A 469 -11.72 15.49 2.21
C THR A 469 -10.83 14.34 1.71
N ASN A 470 -9.52 14.39 1.97
CA ASN A 470 -8.57 13.31 1.68
C ASN A 470 -8.88 12.04 2.47
N ASP A 471 -9.16 12.18 3.76
CA ASP A 471 -9.50 11.06 4.66
C ASP A 471 -10.79 10.33 4.20
N LEU A 472 -11.71 11.03 3.51
CA LEU A 472 -12.93 10.44 2.93
C LEU A 472 -12.69 9.73 1.60
N GLY A 473 -11.56 9.99 0.92
CA GLY A 473 -11.10 9.34 -0.30
C GLY A 473 -11.94 9.61 -1.56
N LYS A 474 -11.52 8.99 -2.69
CA LYS A 474 -12.08 9.18 -4.05
C LYS A 474 -13.60 8.94 -4.17
N GLY A 475 -14.21 8.27 -3.20
CA GLY A 475 -15.66 8.02 -3.17
C GLY A 475 -16.50 9.21 -2.73
N TYR A 476 -15.90 10.26 -2.17
CA TYR A 476 -16.57 11.50 -1.79
C TYR A 476 -16.53 12.52 -2.94
N PRO A 477 -17.65 13.12 -3.37
CA PRO A 477 -17.67 14.01 -4.54
C PRO A 477 -16.72 15.21 -4.44
N GLY A 478 -16.52 15.76 -3.23
CA GLY A 478 -15.60 16.88 -2.99
C GLY A 478 -14.12 16.51 -3.12
N TRP A 479 -13.77 15.22 -3.09
CA TRP A 479 -12.41 14.74 -3.32
C TRP A 479 -11.89 15.17 -4.70
N TRP A 480 -12.75 15.08 -5.71
CA TRP A 480 -12.41 15.47 -7.07
C TRP A 480 -12.27 16.99 -7.23
N THR A 481 -12.95 17.80 -6.41
CA THR A 481 -12.80 19.26 -6.43
C THR A 481 -11.41 19.71 -6.00
N ILE A 482 -10.78 18.98 -5.06
CA ILE A 482 -9.41 19.24 -4.60
C ILE A 482 -8.36 18.72 -5.60
N HIS A 483 -8.65 17.60 -6.27
CA HIS A 483 -7.66 16.88 -7.10
C HIS A 483 -7.83 17.10 -8.61
N ARG A 484 -8.78 17.93 -9.05
CA ARG A 484 -8.97 18.31 -10.47
C ARG A 484 -8.40 19.70 -10.82
N GLY A 485 -7.87 20.46 -9.86
CA GLY A 485 -7.25 21.76 -10.12
C GLY A 485 -6.36 22.24 -8.96
N LYS A 486 -5.33 23.03 -9.26
CA LYS A 486 -4.41 23.64 -8.28
C LYS A 486 -5.21 24.42 -7.20
N PRO A 487 -4.99 24.22 -5.89
CA PRO A 487 -5.47 25.16 -4.89
C PRO A 487 -4.73 26.51 -5.02
N PRO A 488 -5.39 27.66 -4.87
CA PRO A 488 -4.70 28.94 -4.80
C PRO A 488 -3.89 29.05 -3.50
N ALA A 489 -2.73 29.71 -3.58
CA ALA A 489 -1.89 29.98 -2.41
C ALA A 489 -2.67 30.80 -1.36
N PRO A 490 -2.49 30.53 -0.06
CA PRO A 490 -3.18 31.25 1.00
C PRO A 490 -2.81 32.74 0.98
N VAL A 491 -3.81 33.60 0.83
CA VAL A 491 -3.66 35.05 0.95
C VAL A 491 -3.52 35.41 2.42
N LEU A 492 -2.33 35.83 2.84
CA LEU A 492 -2.09 36.47 4.13
C LEU A 492 -2.82 37.81 4.18
N THR A 493 -3.99 37.84 4.84
CA THR A 493 -4.64 39.09 5.23
C THR A 493 -3.99 39.65 6.49
N THR A 494 -2.97 40.50 6.32
CA THR A 494 -2.49 41.37 7.39
C THR A 494 -3.54 42.42 7.71
N THR A 495 -4.29 42.22 8.80
CA THR A 495 -5.14 43.26 9.38
C THR A 495 -4.27 44.26 10.15
N LEU A 496 -3.85 45.34 9.49
CA LEU A 496 -3.24 46.49 10.18
C LEU A 496 -4.35 47.31 10.85
N LYS A 497 -4.37 47.31 12.19
CA LYS A 497 -5.11 48.32 12.98
C LYS A 497 -4.46 49.70 12.75
N PRO A 498 -5.24 50.77 12.49
CA PRO A 498 -4.69 52.10 12.34
C PRO A 498 -4.35 52.71 13.71
N LYS A 499 -3.17 53.34 13.82
CA LYS A 499 -2.90 54.38 14.81
C LYS A 499 -2.66 55.70 14.05
N PRO A 500 -3.22 56.84 14.51
CA PRO A 500 -3.40 58.03 13.69
C PRO A 500 -2.20 58.96 13.77
N GLY A 501 -1.89 59.65 12.66
CA GLY A 501 -1.06 60.84 12.72
C GLY A 501 -0.38 61.23 11.41
N SER A 502 -0.65 62.47 11.01
CA SER A 502 0.28 63.38 10.33
C SER A 502 0.41 63.35 8.79
N THR A 503 -0.45 64.18 8.18
CA THR A 503 -0.12 65.29 7.26
C THR A 503 0.80 65.11 6.04
N THR A 504 0.16 65.26 4.86
CA THR A 504 0.54 66.11 3.70
C THR A 504 2.00 66.16 3.21
N LYS A 505 2.25 65.87 1.93
CA LYS A 505 2.19 66.82 0.78
C LYS A 505 2.78 66.17 -0.50
N LYS A 506 1.93 66.16 -1.54
CA LYS A 506 2.17 66.55 -2.95
C LYS A 506 3.58 67.07 -3.30
N ILE A 507 4.16 66.60 -4.42
CA ILE A 507 4.65 67.37 -5.60
C ILE A 507 5.62 66.49 -6.45
N VAL A 508 5.21 66.08 -7.66
CA VAL A 508 5.62 66.56 -9.01
C VAL A 508 7.00 66.07 -9.50
N LYS A 509 6.95 65.29 -10.61
CA LYS A 509 7.77 65.34 -11.84
C LYS A 509 9.07 66.18 -11.79
N THR A 510 10.15 65.71 -12.43
CA THR A 510 10.57 66.13 -13.79
C THR A 510 11.93 65.50 -14.15
N THR A 511 11.92 64.74 -15.23
CA THR A 511 12.82 64.72 -16.41
C THR A 511 14.16 65.50 -16.37
N THR A 512 15.21 64.88 -16.94
CA THR A 512 15.95 65.27 -18.19
C THR A 512 17.50 65.22 -18.09
N SER A 513 18.07 64.75 -19.21
CA SER A 513 19.28 65.22 -19.91
C SER A 513 20.69 64.78 -19.45
N ILE A 514 21.20 63.78 -20.21
CA ILE A 514 22.49 63.72 -20.94
C ILE A 514 23.01 65.15 -21.27
N PRO A 515 24.32 65.52 -21.28
CA PRO A 515 25.32 64.94 -22.19
C PRO A 515 26.80 65.10 -21.73
N PRO A 516 27.83 65.09 -22.61
CA PRO A 516 28.81 64.02 -22.69
C PRO A 516 30.26 64.55 -22.51
N ARG A 517 31.24 63.78 -23.01
CA ARG A 517 32.52 64.22 -23.63
C ARG A 517 33.82 64.03 -22.82
N ARG A 518 34.70 63.21 -23.44
CA ARG A 518 36.08 63.49 -23.89
C ARG A 518 37.29 63.38 -22.93
N THR A 519 38.29 62.61 -23.44
CA THR A 519 39.77 62.83 -23.43
C THR A 519 40.48 62.71 -22.06
N THR A 520 41.70 62.18 -21.86
CA THR A 520 42.91 62.01 -22.69
C THR A 520 43.99 61.29 -21.84
N THR A 521 44.90 60.56 -22.50
CA THR A 521 46.37 60.38 -22.26
C THR A 521 46.95 60.16 -20.85
N THR A 522 47.82 59.13 -20.71
CA THR A 522 49.32 59.17 -20.58
C THR A 522 49.77 57.79 -20.05
N GLU A 523 50.59 56.99 -20.73
CA GLU A 523 52.06 57.06 -20.92
C GLU A 523 52.90 56.69 -19.67
N ASP A 524 53.93 55.88 -19.93
CA ASP A 524 55.13 55.53 -19.13
C ASP A 524 54.98 54.42 -18.06
N ASP A 525 55.88 53.44 -17.86
CA ASP A 525 57.21 53.18 -18.43
C ASP A 525 57.77 51.79 -17.96
N TYR A 526 58.73 51.27 -18.72
CA TYR A 526 59.83 50.30 -18.42
C TYR A 526 59.64 48.90 -17.82
N GLY A 527 60.25 47.90 -18.50
CA GLY A 527 60.90 46.76 -17.83
C GLY A 527 61.13 45.49 -18.69
N ASP A 528 62.18 45.50 -19.51
CA ASP A 528 62.76 44.36 -20.26
C ASP A 528 63.06 43.10 -19.42
N TYR A 529 62.92 41.90 -20.03
CA TYR A 529 64.00 40.92 -20.15
C TYR A 529 63.70 39.88 -21.26
N ASP A 530 64.68 39.70 -22.13
CA ASP A 530 64.70 38.92 -23.37
C ASP A 530 65.32 37.51 -23.18
N ASP A 531 65.23 36.71 -24.25
CA ASP A 531 65.95 35.50 -24.66
C ASP A 531 65.44 34.13 -24.17
N SER A 532 64.88 33.22 -24.99
CA SER A 532 65.10 32.71 -26.37
C SER A 532 65.85 31.36 -26.40
N HIS A 533 65.42 30.49 -27.35
CA HIS A 533 66.10 29.33 -27.99
C HIS A 533 65.43 27.94 -27.93
N THR A 534 64.70 27.68 -29.02
CA THR A 534 64.64 26.51 -29.93
C THR A 534 65.49 25.25 -29.68
N GLY A 535 64.92 24.07 -30.03
CA GLY A 535 65.69 22.84 -30.28
C GLY A 535 64.85 21.62 -30.70
N THR A 536 65.03 21.17 -31.94
CA THR A 536 64.31 20.09 -32.66
C THR A 536 64.98 18.70 -32.61
N ALA A 537 64.16 17.65 -32.51
CA ALA A 537 64.15 16.36 -33.24
C ALA A 537 65.14 15.17 -32.96
N LYS A 538 64.50 13.99 -32.77
CA LYS A 538 64.72 12.64 -33.39
C LYS A 538 65.65 11.58 -32.70
N PRO A 539 65.56 10.27 -33.06
CA PRO A 539 64.99 9.18 -32.24
C PRO A 539 66.00 8.05 -31.89
N THR A 540 65.63 7.05 -31.08
CA THR A 540 66.44 5.82 -30.92
C THR A 540 65.60 4.55 -30.72
N THR A 541 66.01 3.50 -31.40
CA THR A 541 65.35 2.20 -31.58
C THR A 541 66.04 1.09 -30.76
N VAL A 542 65.22 0.30 -30.04
CA VAL A 542 65.27 -1.14 -29.68
C VAL A 542 66.60 -1.91 -29.63
N LYS A 543 66.78 -2.68 -28.55
CA LYS A 543 67.41 -4.03 -28.62
C LYS A 543 66.71 -5.04 -27.68
N ILE A 544 66.38 -6.19 -28.26
CA ILE A 544 65.65 -7.35 -27.69
C ILE A 544 66.62 -8.26 -26.94
N THR A 545 66.19 -8.86 -25.82
CA THR A 545 66.81 -10.08 -25.26
C THR A 545 65.72 -10.99 -24.69
N THR A 546 65.60 -12.18 -25.28
CA THR A 546 64.61 -13.22 -24.96
C THR A 546 65.16 -14.12 -23.86
N THR A 547 64.45 -14.29 -22.74
CA THR A 547 64.73 -15.36 -21.77
C THR A 547 63.42 -16.06 -21.41
N THR A 548 63.31 -17.32 -21.84
CA THR A 548 62.19 -18.22 -21.58
C THR A 548 62.32 -18.77 -20.15
N THR A 549 61.37 -18.45 -19.26
CA THR A 549 61.30 -19.09 -17.93
C THR A 549 59.88 -19.59 -17.70
N THR A 550 59.77 -20.90 -17.52
CA THR A 550 58.55 -21.67 -17.24
C THR A 550 57.98 -21.27 -15.88
N ALA A 551 56.78 -20.69 -15.86
CA ALA A 551 56.10 -20.33 -14.62
C ALA A 551 55.47 -21.56 -13.95
N SER A 552 55.95 -21.86 -12.74
CA SER A 552 55.30 -22.74 -11.77
C SER A 552 54.04 -22.04 -11.21
N PRO A 553 52.93 -22.76 -10.95
CA PRO A 553 51.71 -22.12 -10.45
C PRO A 553 51.93 -21.53 -9.04
N SER A 554 51.75 -20.22 -8.94
CA SER A 554 51.73 -19.47 -7.69
C SER A 554 50.49 -19.85 -6.89
N SER A 555 50.67 -20.59 -5.79
CA SER A 555 49.61 -20.82 -4.81
C SER A 555 49.29 -19.51 -4.09
N THR A 556 48.16 -18.89 -4.42
CA THR A 556 47.54 -17.86 -3.60
C THR A 556 47.04 -18.50 -2.30
N THR A 557 47.77 -18.28 -1.21
CA THR A 557 47.25 -18.50 0.15
C THR A 557 46.13 -17.50 0.39
N THR A 558 44.89 -17.92 0.17
CA THR A 558 43.71 -17.21 0.64
C THR A 558 43.66 -17.29 2.15
N THR A 559 43.67 -16.14 2.82
CA THR A 559 43.39 -16.05 4.25
C THR A 559 42.02 -16.67 4.50
N PRO A 560 41.87 -17.66 5.41
CA PRO A 560 40.57 -18.26 5.71
C PRO A 560 39.60 -17.17 6.15
N ALA A 561 38.39 -17.15 5.59
CA ALA A 561 37.33 -16.22 6.00
C ALA A 561 37.13 -16.29 7.54
N GLU A 562 37.07 -15.14 8.20
CA GLU A 562 36.84 -15.08 9.65
C GLU A 562 35.45 -15.67 9.97
N PHE A 563 35.39 -16.61 10.91
CA PHE A 563 34.14 -17.20 11.37
C PHE A 563 33.40 -16.21 12.27
N GLY A 564 32.17 -15.81 11.90
CA GLY A 564 31.36 -14.89 12.69
C GLY A 564 31.93 -13.47 12.68
N VAL A 565 31.38 -12.60 11.85
CA VAL A 565 31.97 -11.28 11.59
C VAL A 565 31.58 -10.19 12.61
N GLY A 566 30.77 -10.59 13.60
CA GLY A 566 30.13 -9.70 14.56
C GLY A 566 28.94 -8.98 13.93
N PHE A 567 27.82 -8.85 14.65
CA PHE A 567 26.64 -8.19 14.11
C PHE A 567 25.71 -7.59 15.16
N ASN A 568 25.00 -6.52 14.82
CA ASN A 568 23.98 -5.90 15.67
C ASN A 568 22.57 -6.11 15.09
N ILE A 569 21.75 -6.88 15.80
CA ILE A 569 20.41 -7.28 15.32
C ILE A 569 19.44 -6.08 15.25
N GLY A 570 19.70 -5.03 16.02
CA GLY A 570 18.80 -3.89 16.23
C GLY A 570 19.01 -2.80 15.21
N LYS A 571 20.10 -2.91 14.46
CA LYS A 571 20.30 -2.19 13.20
C LYS A 571 19.56 -2.86 12.02
N MET A 572 18.90 -4.00 12.24
CA MET A 572 18.18 -4.75 11.19
C MET A 572 16.67 -4.48 11.25
N ASN A 573 16.00 -4.38 10.09
CA ASN A 573 14.55 -4.12 9.97
C ASN A 573 13.71 -5.42 10.14
N LEU A 574 13.61 -5.91 11.38
CA LEU A 574 13.02 -7.22 11.69
C LEU A 574 11.54 -7.42 11.32
N PRO A 575 10.64 -6.41 11.36
CA PRO A 575 9.23 -6.60 11.00
C PRO A 575 8.98 -7.08 9.57
N GLN A 576 9.94 -6.88 8.66
CA GLN A 576 9.84 -7.30 7.25
C GLN A 576 10.58 -8.63 6.97
N MET A 577 11.29 -9.18 7.96
CA MET A 577 12.22 -10.28 7.76
C MET A 577 11.56 -11.64 7.98
N THR A 578 11.92 -12.61 7.14
CA THR A 578 11.54 -14.02 7.30
C THR A 578 12.60 -14.74 8.16
N HIS A 579 12.27 -15.89 8.75
CA HIS A 579 13.22 -16.75 9.50
C HIS A 579 13.78 -16.21 10.83
N VAL A 580 13.28 -15.06 11.31
CA VAL A 580 13.59 -14.53 12.66
C VAL A 580 12.71 -15.12 13.77
N GLY A 581 11.64 -15.83 13.45
CA GLY A 581 10.75 -16.45 14.43
C GLY A 581 10.07 -15.45 15.38
N ARG A 582 10.18 -15.69 16.70
CA ARG A 582 9.62 -14.86 17.78
C ARG A 582 10.65 -13.93 18.43
N LEU A 583 11.80 -13.68 17.80
CA LEU A 583 12.79 -12.74 18.34
C LEU A 583 12.13 -11.36 18.50
N ASN A 584 12.08 -10.89 19.73
CA ASN A 584 11.37 -9.67 20.11
C ASN A 584 12.15 -8.82 21.13
N THR A 585 13.37 -9.25 21.49
CA THR A 585 14.18 -8.62 22.54
C THR A 585 15.64 -8.60 22.15
N ASN A 586 16.37 -7.64 22.72
CA ASN A 586 17.82 -7.51 22.62
C ASN A 586 18.34 -7.33 21.20
N LEU A 587 17.52 -6.68 20.38
CA LEU A 587 17.87 -6.42 19.00
C LEU A 587 19.12 -5.54 18.99
N SER A 588 19.18 -4.47 19.78
CA SER A 588 20.27 -3.49 19.81
C SER A 588 21.67 -3.98 20.22
N ILE A 589 21.86 -5.28 20.52
CA ILE A 589 23.17 -5.79 20.94
C ILE A 589 24.05 -6.24 19.80
N GLU A 590 25.30 -5.84 19.91
CA GLU A 590 26.40 -6.30 19.08
C GLU A 590 26.87 -7.68 19.56
N VAL A 591 26.49 -8.71 18.81
CA VAL A 591 27.05 -10.05 18.93
C VAL A 591 28.53 -9.97 18.53
N PRO A 592 29.47 -10.42 19.39
CA PRO A 592 30.90 -10.35 19.11
C PRO A 592 31.32 -11.15 17.87
N LYS A 593 32.48 -10.81 17.31
CA LYS A 593 33.18 -11.66 16.34
C LYS A 593 33.42 -13.06 16.90
N GLY A 594 33.39 -14.07 16.05
CA GLY A 594 33.49 -15.48 16.45
C GLY A 594 32.15 -16.20 16.64
N TYR A 595 31.02 -15.51 16.44
CA TYR A 595 29.67 -16.08 16.57
C TYR A 595 28.85 -15.90 15.29
N VAL A 596 28.07 -16.92 14.95
CA VAL A 596 27.13 -16.94 13.82
C VAL A 596 25.72 -17.19 14.36
N ALA A 597 24.72 -16.42 13.95
CA ALA A 597 23.34 -16.65 14.38
C ALA A 597 22.79 -17.97 13.83
N VAL A 598 21.95 -18.66 14.60
CA VAL A 598 21.34 -19.93 14.21
C VAL A 598 19.90 -19.67 13.75
N PRO A 599 19.60 -19.76 12.43
CA PRO A 599 18.27 -19.44 11.94
C PRO A 599 17.18 -20.33 12.54
N ASP A 600 15.99 -19.75 12.71
CA ASP A 600 14.81 -20.39 13.27
C ASP A 600 14.87 -20.74 14.77
N MET A 601 15.92 -20.34 15.50
CA MET A 601 16.05 -20.60 16.94
C MET A 601 16.03 -19.30 17.76
N GLY A 602 15.42 -19.36 18.94
CA GLY A 602 15.45 -18.28 19.93
C GLY A 602 15.28 -18.84 21.34
N VAL A 603 15.74 -18.12 22.36
CA VAL A 603 15.67 -18.59 23.75
C VAL A 603 15.27 -17.48 24.70
N GLU A 604 14.47 -17.80 25.72
CA GLU A 604 14.23 -16.89 26.83
C GLU A 604 15.43 -16.94 27.79
N ILE A 605 15.82 -15.79 28.35
CA ILE A 605 16.76 -15.74 29.50
C ILE A 605 16.04 -15.29 30.78
N THR A 606 14.77 -14.90 30.64
CA THR A 606 13.85 -14.46 31.68
C THR A 606 12.43 -14.92 31.31
N ASN A 607 11.56 -15.16 32.29
CA ASN A 607 10.21 -15.72 32.06
C ASN A 607 9.18 -14.64 31.67
N ASN A 608 9.54 -13.77 30.72
CA ASN A 608 8.75 -12.63 30.25
C ASN A 608 8.37 -12.74 28.76
N GLN A 609 8.59 -13.91 28.14
CA GLN A 609 8.37 -14.16 26.70
C GLN A 609 9.23 -13.26 25.79
N GLU A 610 10.38 -12.85 26.30
CA GLU A 610 11.40 -12.13 25.56
C GLU A 610 12.41 -13.13 25.01
N TYR A 611 12.42 -13.33 23.70
CA TYR A 611 13.29 -14.27 23.03
C TYR A 611 14.52 -13.58 22.46
N TYR A 612 15.67 -14.12 22.83
CA TYR A 612 17.00 -13.70 22.45
C TYR A 612 17.53 -14.59 21.33
N CYS A 613 18.37 -14.01 20.48
CA CYS A 613 18.98 -14.72 19.36
C CYS A 613 19.90 -15.84 19.88
N VAL A 614 19.72 -17.04 19.34
CA VAL A 614 20.67 -18.14 19.56
C VAL A 614 21.76 -18.04 18.51
N VAL A 615 23.00 -18.04 18.95
CA VAL A 615 24.20 -18.01 18.10
C VAL A 615 25.08 -19.21 18.37
N THR A 616 26.00 -19.52 17.47
CA THR A 616 26.94 -20.62 17.61
C THR A 616 28.38 -20.16 17.41
N ASP A 617 29.32 -20.72 18.17
CA ASP A 617 30.75 -20.53 17.95
C ASP A 617 31.31 -21.51 16.90
N ARG A 618 32.62 -21.44 16.66
CA ARG A 618 33.31 -22.25 15.65
C ARG A 618 33.39 -23.74 16.00
N GLU A 619 33.11 -24.08 17.26
CA GLU A 619 33.04 -25.46 17.76
C GLU A 619 31.61 -26.01 17.77
N GLY A 620 30.62 -25.16 17.48
CA GLY A 620 29.21 -25.53 17.34
C GLY A 620 28.46 -25.41 18.66
N PHE A 621 29.07 -24.89 19.73
CA PHE A 621 28.36 -24.64 20.98
C PHE A 621 27.40 -23.48 20.81
N LEU A 622 26.24 -23.60 21.45
CA LEU A 622 25.18 -22.62 21.37
C LEU A 622 25.27 -21.61 22.51
N TRP A 623 25.06 -20.36 22.18
CA TRP A 623 25.13 -19.23 23.08
C TRP A 623 23.99 -18.26 22.80
N THR A 624 23.70 -17.42 23.76
CA THR A 624 22.93 -16.19 23.59
C THR A 624 23.62 -15.07 24.38
N PHE A 625 23.24 -13.83 24.11
CA PHE A 625 23.78 -12.66 24.82
C PHE A 625 22.60 -11.95 25.46
N ASP A 626 22.69 -11.63 26.75
CA ASP A 626 21.70 -10.78 27.43
C ASP A 626 21.87 -9.31 27.06
N GLU A 627 20.96 -8.46 27.55
CA GLU A 627 20.95 -6.99 27.34
C GLU A 627 22.19 -6.22 27.83
N THR A 628 23.10 -6.88 28.55
CA THR A 628 24.39 -6.31 28.98
C THR A 628 25.56 -6.80 28.12
N GLY A 629 25.30 -7.68 27.15
CA GLY A 629 26.32 -8.38 26.37
C GLY A 629 26.95 -9.55 27.14
N LYS A 630 26.40 -9.97 28.28
CA LYS A 630 26.88 -11.14 29.01
C LYS A 630 26.49 -12.39 28.21
N LYS A 631 27.50 -13.20 27.94
CA LYS A 631 27.38 -14.48 27.24
C LYS A 631 26.71 -15.52 28.14
N ILE A 632 25.64 -16.15 27.64
CA ILE A 632 24.86 -17.16 28.35
C ILE A 632 24.82 -18.44 27.49
N GLU A 633 25.04 -19.58 28.12
CA GLU A 633 25.09 -20.87 27.44
C GLU A 633 23.70 -21.41 27.14
N VAL A 634 23.52 -21.91 25.90
CA VAL A 634 22.27 -22.48 25.43
C VAL A 634 22.43 -23.99 25.31
N TYR A 635 21.46 -24.72 25.85
CA TYR A 635 21.39 -26.17 25.84
C TYR A 635 20.24 -26.64 24.95
N LEU A 636 20.26 -27.89 24.51
CA LEU A 636 19.18 -28.48 23.73
C LEU A 636 18.45 -29.54 24.55
N ASP A 637 17.13 -29.58 24.44
CA ASP A 637 16.31 -30.69 24.96
C ASP A 637 16.47 -31.97 24.10
N GLN A 638 15.70 -33.00 24.41
CA GLN A 638 15.76 -34.28 23.67
C GLN A 638 15.26 -34.18 22.23
N GLU A 639 14.52 -33.12 21.88
CA GLU A 639 14.00 -32.85 20.54
C GLU A 639 14.88 -31.86 19.76
N GLY A 640 15.97 -31.36 20.36
CA GLY A 640 16.87 -30.39 19.74
C GLY A 640 16.39 -28.93 19.85
N ILE A 641 15.49 -28.61 20.78
CA ILE A 641 14.94 -27.26 20.97
C ILE A 641 15.76 -26.53 22.05
N PRO A 642 16.18 -25.26 21.82
CA PRO A 642 17.05 -24.54 22.73
C PRO A 642 16.39 -24.20 24.07
N ALA A 643 17.19 -24.11 25.13
CA ALA A 643 16.83 -23.62 26.46
C ALA A 643 18.06 -23.09 27.20
N VAL A 644 17.86 -22.29 28.25
CA VAL A 644 18.94 -21.70 29.07
C VAL A 644 18.70 -22.04 30.55
N TYR A 645 19.79 -22.33 31.29
CA TYR A 645 19.73 -22.38 32.75
C TYR A 645 19.83 -20.96 33.32
N GLY A 646 18.90 -20.59 34.22
CA GLY A 646 19.03 -19.37 35.01
C GLY A 646 20.23 -19.40 35.96
N GLU A 647 20.57 -18.27 36.58
CA GLU A 647 21.81 -18.13 37.38
C GLU A 647 21.94 -19.18 38.49
N THR A 648 20.83 -19.59 39.11
CA THR A 648 20.80 -20.62 40.16
C THR A 648 20.83 -22.05 39.64
N HIS A 649 20.81 -22.26 38.31
CA HIS A 649 20.64 -23.55 37.62
C HIS A 649 19.37 -24.33 38.01
N SER A 650 18.50 -23.74 38.83
CA SER A 650 17.24 -24.35 39.31
C SER A 650 16.03 -23.93 38.49
N ILE A 651 16.21 -22.95 37.59
CA ILE A 651 15.18 -22.42 36.70
C ILE A 651 15.68 -22.63 35.28
N ILE A 652 14.79 -23.12 34.42
CA ILE A 652 15.07 -23.31 33.00
C ILE A 652 14.17 -22.37 32.22
N TYR A 653 14.78 -21.57 31.36
CA TYR A 653 14.07 -20.67 30.46
C TYR A 653 13.98 -21.34 29.09
N GLN A 654 12.75 -21.50 28.61
CA GLN A 654 12.47 -22.24 27.39
C GLN A 654 12.91 -21.43 26.16
N GLY A 655 13.34 -22.12 25.12
CA GLY A 655 13.46 -21.55 23.80
C GLY A 655 12.50 -22.16 22.81
N TYR A 656 12.61 -21.75 21.55
CA TYR A 656 11.82 -22.28 20.46
C TYR A 656 12.69 -22.64 19.25
N ILE A 657 12.12 -23.49 18.41
CA ILE A 657 12.55 -23.70 17.03
C ILE A 657 11.36 -23.49 16.08
N LEU A 658 11.59 -22.81 14.95
CA LEU A 658 10.61 -22.60 13.88
C LEU A 658 10.79 -23.68 12.81
N ASN A 659 9.91 -24.68 12.79
CA ASN A 659 9.91 -25.74 11.78
C ASN A 659 8.71 -25.58 10.85
N PHE A 660 8.95 -25.30 9.57
CA PHE A 660 7.91 -25.12 8.55
C PHE A 660 6.84 -24.07 8.93
N GLY A 661 7.26 -22.94 9.53
CA GLY A 661 6.34 -21.89 9.97
C GLY A 661 5.59 -22.20 11.28
N VAL A 662 5.86 -23.35 11.91
CA VAL A 662 5.26 -23.76 13.20
C VAL A 662 6.31 -23.72 14.30
N TYR A 663 6.01 -23.02 15.38
CA TYR A 663 6.84 -22.95 16.57
C TYR A 663 6.71 -24.22 17.40
N ARG A 664 7.85 -24.75 17.87
CA ARG A 664 7.92 -25.74 18.94
C ARG A 664 8.78 -25.17 20.05
N GLU A 665 8.34 -25.29 21.29
CA GLU A 665 9.03 -24.80 22.48
C GLU A 665 9.72 -25.97 23.19
N SER A 666 10.85 -25.71 23.85
CA SER A 666 11.60 -26.76 24.55
C SER A 666 10.81 -27.28 25.74
N ASP A 667 10.88 -28.57 26.05
CA ASP A 667 10.15 -29.16 27.18
C ASP A 667 10.69 -28.65 28.54
N ALA A 668 9.97 -27.76 29.23
CA ALA A 668 10.39 -27.21 30.53
C ALA A 668 10.60 -28.26 31.62
N ASP A 669 9.96 -29.42 31.49
CA ASP A 669 10.06 -30.55 32.43
C ASP A 669 11.14 -31.56 31.99
N ALA A 670 11.91 -31.26 30.94
CA ALA A 670 12.98 -32.12 30.48
C ALA A 670 13.97 -32.36 31.61
N THR A 671 14.00 -33.61 32.09
CA THR A 671 14.90 -34.06 33.16
C THR A 671 16.39 -33.88 32.84
N LYS A 672 16.71 -33.63 31.57
CA LYS A 672 18.08 -33.42 31.11
C LYS A 672 18.10 -32.54 29.86
N TYR A 673 18.80 -31.41 29.95
CA TYR A 673 19.25 -30.65 28.80
C TYR A 673 20.70 -31.01 28.52
N ASN A 674 21.02 -31.23 27.25
CA ASN A 674 22.37 -31.61 26.85
C ASN A 674 23.06 -30.42 26.23
N ARG A 675 24.28 -30.18 26.70
CA ARG A 675 25.24 -29.31 26.02
C ARG A 675 25.69 -30.02 24.75
N THR A 676 25.02 -29.73 23.65
CA THR A 676 25.24 -30.38 22.35
C THR A 676 25.77 -29.35 21.36
N THR A 677 26.70 -29.77 20.50
CA THR A 677 27.18 -28.95 19.39
C THR A 677 26.27 -29.12 18.18
N ILE A 678 25.97 -28.03 17.48
CA ILE A 678 25.26 -28.10 16.19
C ILE A 678 26.25 -28.24 15.02
N ASN A 679 25.78 -28.75 13.88
CA ASN A 679 26.59 -28.83 12.68
C ASN A 679 26.68 -27.43 12.04
N ILE A 680 27.82 -26.76 12.25
CA ILE A 680 28.07 -25.41 11.73
C ILE A 680 27.90 -25.34 10.21
N GLN A 681 28.32 -26.37 9.47
CA GLN A 681 28.20 -26.34 8.01
C GLN A 681 26.74 -26.33 7.56
N GLU A 682 25.86 -27.03 8.28
CA GLU A 682 24.41 -26.99 8.03
C GLU A 682 23.85 -25.61 8.35
N THR A 683 24.28 -24.98 9.45
CA THR A 683 23.87 -23.62 9.82
C THR A 683 24.30 -22.60 8.76
N LEU A 684 25.56 -22.63 8.34
CA LEU A 684 26.07 -21.76 7.29
C LEU A 684 25.31 -21.98 5.97
N THR A 685 25.13 -23.24 5.56
CA THR A 685 24.37 -23.57 4.33
C THR A 685 22.94 -23.06 4.39
N LYS A 686 22.30 -23.16 5.56
CA LYS A 686 20.94 -22.66 5.80
C LYS A 686 20.87 -21.13 5.70
N ILE A 687 21.83 -20.42 6.29
CA ILE A 687 21.95 -18.96 6.17
C ILE A 687 22.13 -18.54 4.70
N GLU A 688 23.02 -19.20 3.97
CA GLU A 688 23.26 -18.91 2.55
C GLU A 688 22.02 -19.19 1.69
N THR A 689 21.28 -20.25 2.02
CA THR A 689 20.04 -20.62 1.30
C THR A 689 18.93 -19.60 1.53
N TYR A 690 18.85 -18.99 2.72
CA TYR A 690 17.91 -17.90 2.98
C TYR A 690 18.37 -16.57 2.36
N GLY A 691 19.67 -16.42 2.13
CA GLY A 691 20.24 -15.23 1.49
C GLY A 691 20.10 -13.97 2.33
N LYS A 692 20.32 -12.82 1.68
CA LYS A 692 20.31 -11.47 2.26
C LYS A 692 18.98 -11.04 2.92
N GLU A 693 17.88 -11.74 2.62
CA GLU A 693 16.58 -11.57 3.28
C GLU A 693 16.55 -12.13 4.71
N CYS A 694 17.51 -13.01 5.05
CA CYS A 694 17.72 -13.45 6.42
C CYS A 694 18.69 -12.49 7.13
N PRO A 695 18.29 -11.84 8.24
CA PRO A 695 19.19 -10.95 8.99
C PRO A 695 20.47 -11.65 9.47
N PHE A 696 20.42 -12.97 9.66
CA PHE A 696 21.57 -13.76 10.07
C PHE A 696 22.60 -13.95 8.95
N TYR A 697 22.27 -13.63 7.70
CA TYR A 697 23.23 -13.55 6.59
C TYR A 697 24.42 -12.66 6.94
N TYR A 698 24.17 -11.55 7.63
CA TYR A 698 25.20 -10.60 8.04
C TYR A 698 26.02 -11.04 9.25
N SER A 699 25.66 -12.16 9.90
CA SER A 699 26.53 -12.80 10.89
C SER A 699 27.65 -13.62 10.23
N VAL A 700 27.51 -13.95 8.94
CA VAL A 700 28.48 -14.70 8.13
C VAL A 700 29.21 -13.78 7.16
N HIS A 701 28.47 -12.88 6.51
CA HIS A 701 28.99 -11.96 5.50
C HIS A 701 29.15 -10.57 6.09
N TYR A 702 30.40 -10.16 6.30
CA TYR A 702 30.70 -8.81 6.77
C TYR A 702 30.30 -7.82 5.68
N ASN A 703 29.31 -6.98 5.97
CA ASN A 703 28.96 -5.87 5.11
C ASN A 703 29.12 -4.56 5.87
N GLU A 704 30.26 -3.90 5.64
CA GLU A 704 30.61 -2.61 6.23
C GLU A 704 29.56 -1.52 5.92
N THR A 705 28.85 -1.66 4.78
CA THR A 705 27.82 -0.71 4.33
C THR A 705 26.54 -0.68 5.16
N ILE A 706 26.21 -1.75 5.92
CA ILE A 706 24.97 -1.80 6.72
C ILE A 706 25.13 -1.10 8.08
N TYR A 707 26.37 -0.85 8.54
CA TYR A 707 26.64 -0.27 9.85
C TYR A 707 26.76 1.26 9.86
N GLN A 708 26.73 1.91 8.70
CA GLN A 708 26.90 3.35 8.51
C GLN A 708 25.62 4.10 8.08
N HIS A 709 24.44 3.66 8.51
CA HIS A 709 23.21 4.46 8.32
C HIS A 709 22.96 5.56 9.36
N ASP A 710 24.01 6.01 10.05
CA ASP A 710 24.06 7.38 10.58
C ASP A 710 25.29 8.05 9.95
N GLU A 711 25.03 8.99 9.05
CA GLU A 711 25.98 9.85 8.32
C GLU A 711 26.97 9.11 7.38
N GLU A 712 26.46 8.55 6.28
CA GLU A 712 27.30 8.47 5.07
C GLU A 712 27.63 9.90 4.64
N GLU A 713 28.91 10.28 4.70
CA GLU A 713 29.43 11.38 3.88
C GLU A 713 29.14 11.03 2.43
N VAL A 714 28.02 11.55 1.92
CA VAL A 714 27.67 11.44 0.50
C VAL A 714 28.85 12.02 -0.27
N GLU A 715 29.53 11.18 -1.05
CA GLU A 715 30.60 11.64 -1.93
C GLU A 715 30.00 12.71 -2.85
N VAL A 716 30.35 13.97 -2.62
CA VAL A 716 29.85 15.11 -3.41
C VAL A 716 30.49 15.02 -4.79
N VAL A 717 29.77 14.43 -5.73
CA VAL A 717 30.22 14.31 -7.12
C VAL A 717 29.76 15.54 -7.87
N PHE A 718 30.65 16.50 -8.09
CA PHE A 718 30.35 17.67 -8.92
C PHE A 718 30.14 17.26 -10.39
N GLY A 719 28.94 17.53 -10.92
CA GLY A 719 28.64 17.43 -12.34
C GLY A 719 28.47 15.99 -12.82
N THR A 720 27.42 15.32 -12.34
CA THR A 720 26.97 13.99 -12.80
C THR A 720 26.61 13.91 -14.29
N GLY A 721 26.60 15.06 -15.00
CA GLY A 721 26.41 15.15 -16.44
C GLY A 721 24.95 15.18 -16.88
N ILE A 722 24.07 15.77 -16.07
CA ILE A 722 22.63 15.90 -16.33
C ILE A 722 22.36 17.00 -17.37
N ILE A 723 21.35 16.79 -18.21
CA ILE A 723 20.79 17.80 -19.12
C ILE A 723 19.70 18.55 -18.37
N ILE A 724 19.95 19.81 -17.98
CA ILE A 724 18.99 20.61 -17.19
C ILE A 724 17.68 20.86 -17.98
N GLN A 725 17.74 20.86 -19.30
CA GLN A 725 16.59 21.10 -20.20
C GLN A 725 15.42 20.13 -19.99
N GLU A 726 15.67 18.93 -19.47
CA GLU A 726 14.63 17.92 -19.20
C GLU A 726 13.81 18.25 -17.93
N THR A 727 14.24 19.25 -17.13
CA THR A 727 13.54 19.63 -15.91
C THR A 727 12.52 20.74 -16.16
N ASN A 728 11.29 20.59 -15.67
CA ASN A 728 10.26 21.63 -15.77
C ASN A 728 10.57 22.82 -14.84
N ILE A 729 11.32 23.79 -15.34
CA ILE A 729 11.80 24.95 -14.57
C ILE A 729 10.75 25.97 -14.15
N GLN A 730 9.52 25.90 -14.68
CA GLN A 730 8.49 26.90 -14.39
C GLN A 730 8.03 26.89 -12.92
N ASN A 731 8.37 25.85 -12.14
CA ASN A 731 8.02 25.73 -10.72
C ASN A 731 9.20 25.34 -9.82
N VAL A 732 10.44 25.47 -10.30
CA VAL A 732 11.62 25.03 -9.54
C VAL A 732 11.96 26.02 -8.42
N VAL A 733 11.98 25.53 -7.19
CA VAL A 733 12.43 26.31 -6.02
C VAL A 733 13.94 26.53 -6.15
N GLY A 734 14.39 27.79 -6.09
CA GLY A 734 15.80 28.15 -6.21
C GLY A 734 16.28 28.57 -7.60
N MET A 735 15.43 28.52 -8.64
CA MET A 735 15.74 29.00 -10.00
C MET A 735 14.84 30.17 -10.44
N TYR A 736 14.92 31.29 -9.73
CA TYR A 736 14.07 32.47 -9.98
C TYR A 736 14.40 33.11 -11.34
N GLN A 737 13.43 33.40 -12.22
CA GLN A 737 13.69 34.13 -13.48
C GLN A 737 14.72 33.49 -14.46
N ILE A 738 15.14 32.24 -14.25
CA ILE A 738 15.93 31.53 -15.26
C ILE A 738 15.04 31.28 -16.48
N THR A 739 15.40 31.87 -17.62
CA THR A 739 14.61 31.83 -18.85
C THR A 739 15.32 31.08 -19.98
N GLN A 740 16.60 30.74 -19.80
CA GLN A 740 17.35 29.88 -20.73
C GLN A 740 18.06 28.78 -19.95
N LEU A 741 17.83 27.53 -20.37
CA LEU A 741 18.54 26.36 -19.85
C LEU A 741 19.74 26.04 -20.72
N LEU A 742 20.71 25.34 -20.12
CA LEU A 742 21.82 24.78 -20.88
C LEU A 742 21.25 23.66 -21.78
N GLU A 743 21.31 23.83 -23.11
CA GLU A 743 20.92 22.82 -24.11
C GLU A 743 21.87 21.60 -24.14
N ARG A 744 22.87 21.57 -23.25
CA ARG A 744 23.91 20.55 -23.17
C ARG A 744 24.02 20.03 -21.74
N ARG A 745 24.65 18.86 -21.60
CA ARG A 745 25.05 18.30 -20.31
C ARG A 745 25.96 19.29 -19.59
N VAL A 746 25.70 19.52 -18.30
CA VAL A 746 26.61 20.28 -17.44
C VAL A 746 27.96 19.55 -17.41
N PRO A 747 29.08 20.23 -17.69
CA PRO A 747 30.39 19.58 -17.64
C PRO A 747 30.67 18.98 -16.26
N LYS A 748 31.37 17.83 -16.24
CA LYS A 748 31.86 17.24 -14.99
C LYS A 748 32.71 18.26 -14.22
N GLY A 749 32.55 18.31 -12.90
CA GLY A 749 33.24 19.26 -12.03
C GLY A 749 32.47 20.54 -11.67
N TYR A 750 31.21 20.68 -12.11
CA TYR A 750 30.39 21.87 -11.80
C TYR A 750 29.03 21.50 -11.18
N ALA A 751 28.60 22.32 -10.21
CA ALA A 751 27.31 22.25 -9.54
C ALA A 751 26.53 23.57 -9.71
N LEU A 752 25.19 23.54 -9.57
CA LEU A 752 24.35 24.73 -9.78
C LEU A 752 24.30 25.60 -8.52
N LEU A 753 24.53 26.91 -8.66
CA LEU A 753 24.46 27.87 -7.57
C LEU A 753 23.00 28.35 -7.40
N PRO A 754 22.28 27.99 -6.31
CA PRO A 754 20.88 28.34 -6.14
C PRO A 754 20.68 29.84 -5.98
N ARG A 755 19.57 30.38 -6.55
CA ARG A 755 19.13 31.78 -6.45
C ARG A 755 19.92 32.81 -7.26
N TYR A 756 20.84 32.37 -8.11
CA TYR A 756 21.60 33.23 -9.00
C TYR A 756 21.26 32.96 -10.45
N GLY A 757 21.23 34.01 -11.25
CA GLY A 757 21.13 33.90 -12.69
C GLY A 757 21.78 35.09 -13.36
N ILE A 758 22.22 34.91 -14.59
CA ILE A 758 23.03 35.91 -15.30
C ILE A 758 22.62 36.01 -16.76
N ARG A 759 22.57 37.24 -17.28
CA ARG A 759 22.32 37.44 -18.71
C ARG A 759 23.62 37.24 -19.46
N LEU A 760 23.56 36.66 -20.65
CA LEU A 760 24.72 36.56 -21.55
C LEU A 760 24.44 37.22 -22.91
N THR A 761 23.27 37.82 -23.05
CA THR A 761 22.83 38.57 -24.23
C THR A 761 22.02 39.78 -23.78
N ASP A 762 21.77 40.71 -24.71
CA ASP A 762 20.91 41.88 -24.45
C ASP A 762 19.42 41.52 -24.32
N GLU A 763 19.05 40.26 -24.57
CA GLU A 763 17.72 39.72 -24.36
C GLU A 763 17.48 39.44 -22.86
N VAL A 764 16.22 39.35 -22.43
CA VAL A 764 15.85 39.10 -21.02
C VAL A 764 15.95 37.60 -20.70
N ASN A 765 17.09 37.03 -21.10
CA ASN A 765 17.41 35.63 -21.04
C ASN A 765 18.48 35.41 -19.96
N TYR A 766 18.08 34.83 -18.82
CA TYR A 766 18.98 34.49 -17.71
C TYR A 766 19.39 33.03 -17.78
N TYR A 767 20.70 32.82 -17.68
CA TYR A 767 21.40 31.54 -17.64
C TYR A 767 21.73 31.18 -16.19
N CYS A 768 21.86 29.87 -15.94
CA CYS A 768 22.25 29.35 -14.64
C CYS A 768 23.69 29.75 -14.29
N VAL A 769 23.93 29.99 -13.00
CA VAL A 769 25.27 30.18 -12.44
C VAL A 769 25.71 28.87 -11.78
N PHE A 770 26.97 28.50 -11.97
CA PHE A 770 27.56 27.25 -11.49
C PHE A 770 28.80 27.53 -10.64
N PHE A 771 29.22 26.55 -9.86
CA PHE A 771 30.48 26.59 -9.11
C PHE A 771 31.21 25.25 -9.19
N ASP A 772 32.54 25.29 -9.11
CA ASP A 772 33.39 24.09 -9.03
C ASP A 772 33.75 23.73 -7.58
N SER A 773 34.48 22.62 -7.41
CA SER A 773 34.94 22.14 -6.10
C SER A 773 35.87 23.11 -5.36
N ASP A 774 36.49 24.05 -6.07
CA ASP A 774 37.37 25.09 -5.51
C ASP A 774 36.59 26.38 -5.16
N GLY A 775 35.27 26.38 -5.34
CA GLY A 775 34.38 27.51 -5.12
C GLY A 775 34.43 28.58 -6.21
N ASN A 776 35.08 28.32 -7.36
CA ASN A 776 35.10 29.29 -8.46
C ASN A 776 33.73 29.31 -9.14
N VAL A 777 33.20 30.50 -9.38
CA VAL A 777 31.88 30.68 -9.97
C VAL A 777 31.97 30.94 -11.47
N VAL A 778 31.19 30.20 -12.25
CA VAL A 778 31.14 30.27 -13.71
C VAL A 778 29.69 30.26 -14.22
N THR A 779 29.51 30.54 -15.50
CA THR A 779 28.27 30.29 -16.21
C THR A 779 28.59 29.77 -17.61
N PHE A 780 27.62 29.13 -18.26
CA PHE A 780 27.78 28.59 -19.60
C PHE A 780 26.77 29.25 -20.53
N ASP A 781 27.22 29.67 -21.71
CA ASP A 781 26.29 30.11 -22.75
C ASP A 781 25.57 28.92 -23.41
N LYS A 782 24.65 29.21 -24.33
CA LYS A 782 23.88 28.17 -25.05
C LYS A 782 24.75 27.17 -25.83
N PHE A 783 26.00 27.52 -26.15
CA PHE A 783 26.93 26.66 -26.86
C PHE A 783 27.82 25.84 -25.90
N GLY A 784 27.71 26.08 -24.59
CA GLY A 784 28.53 25.46 -23.55
C GLY A 784 29.88 26.14 -23.36
N VAL A 785 30.08 27.38 -23.84
CA VAL A 785 31.31 28.14 -23.56
C VAL A 785 31.26 28.64 -22.12
N LEU A 786 32.34 28.37 -21.39
CA LEU A 786 32.50 28.75 -19.99
C LEU A 786 32.89 30.22 -19.87
N TRP A 787 32.17 30.96 -19.02
CA TRP A 787 32.43 32.35 -18.68
C TRP A 787 32.65 32.50 -17.18
N LYS A 788 33.71 33.22 -16.78
CA LYS A 788 33.98 33.53 -15.36
C LYS A 788 32.99 34.56 -14.83
N VAL A 789 32.41 34.29 -13.67
CA VAL A 789 31.47 35.17 -13.00
C VAL A 789 32.21 36.04 -11.97
N GLN A 790 31.88 37.32 -11.92
CA GLN A 790 32.28 38.24 -10.85
C GLN A 790 31.03 38.69 -10.08
N PHE A 791 31.17 39.22 -8.88
CA PHE A 791 30.04 39.68 -8.07
C PHE A 791 30.10 41.18 -7.83
N ASP A 792 28.95 41.84 -7.97
CA ASP A 792 28.73 43.22 -7.55
C ASP A 792 28.91 43.34 -6.04
N THR A 793 29.88 44.16 -5.61
CA THR A 793 30.19 44.40 -4.18
C THR A 793 29.07 45.09 -3.39
N THR A 794 28.10 45.71 -4.06
CA THR A 794 26.95 46.40 -3.45
C THR A 794 25.80 45.44 -3.21
N ASN A 795 25.41 44.69 -4.25
CA ASN A 795 24.19 43.87 -4.24
C ASN A 795 24.46 42.36 -4.11
N GLY A 796 25.70 41.92 -4.28
CA GLY A 796 26.06 40.50 -4.30
C GLY A 796 25.56 39.74 -5.53
N ALA A 797 25.05 40.44 -6.55
CA ALA A 797 24.55 39.84 -7.77
C ALA A 797 25.68 39.56 -8.78
N PRO A 798 25.57 38.51 -9.62
CA PRO A 798 26.64 38.07 -10.50
C PRO A 798 26.71 38.93 -11.77
N ILE A 799 27.90 39.06 -12.36
CA ILE A 799 28.17 39.68 -13.67
C ILE A 799 29.16 38.83 -14.48
N VAL A 800 29.17 39.02 -15.80
CA VAL A 800 30.14 38.43 -16.73
C VAL A 800 30.65 39.53 -17.64
N LYS A 801 31.97 39.54 -17.86
CA LYS A 801 32.62 40.46 -18.81
C LYS A 801 32.95 39.71 -20.09
N MET A 802 32.37 40.14 -21.21
CA MET A 802 32.70 39.63 -22.54
C MET A 802 33.34 40.77 -23.34
N GLY A 803 34.69 40.83 -23.30
CA GLY A 803 35.42 42.00 -23.78
C GLY A 803 35.11 43.23 -22.91
N GLU A 804 34.67 44.32 -23.54
CA GLU A 804 34.29 45.56 -22.84
C GLU A 804 32.82 45.56 -22.36
N VAL A 805 32.02 44.57 -22.76
CA VAL A 805 30.60 44.49 -22.41
C VAL A 805 30.43 43.77 -21.07
N ILE A 806 29.65 44.38 -20.18
CA ILE A 806 29.29 43.82 -18.88
C ILE A 806 27.84 43.35 -18.96
N TYR A 807 27.63 42.05 -18.80
CA TYR A 807 26.30 41.49 -18.64
C TYR A 807 25.96 41.31 -17.16
N ILE A 808 24.79 41.81 -16.78
CA ILE A 808 24.30 41.82 -15.41
C ILE A 808 23.47 40.57 -15.10
N GLY A 809 23.50 40.14 -13.84
CA GLY A 809 22.69 39.07 -13.30
C GLY A 809 21.86 39.52 -12.10
N TYR A 810 21.27 38.54 -11.43
CA TYR A 810 20.51 38.74 -10.21
C TYR A 810 20.92 37.74 -9.12
N VAL A 811 20.61 38.09 -7.87
CA VAL A 811 20.57 37.20 -6.71
C VAL A 811 19.23 37.38 -5.98
N VAL A 812 18.64 36.30 -5.48
CA VAL A 812 17.45 36.37 -4.62
C VAL A 812 17.88 36.26 -3.16
N GLN A 813 17.56 37.27 -2.34
CA GLN A 813 17.92 37.26 -0.92
C GLN A 813 17.13 36.19 -0.15
N LYS A 814 17.85 35.30 0.54
CA LYS A 814 17.30 34.16 1.31
C LYS A 814 16.19 34.53 2.29
N THR A 815 16.31 35.66 2.98
CA THR A 815 15.41 36.08 4.06
C THR A 815 14.18 36.83 3.58
N THR A 816 14.28 37.54 2.45
CA THR A 816 13.23 38.46 1.97
C THR A 816 12.58 38.02 0.66
N ASN A 817 13.19 37.05 -0.05
CA ASN A 817 12.87 36.68 -1.43
C ASN A 817 12.88 37.87 -2.41
N VAL A 818 13.58 38.96 -2.07
CA VAL A 818 13.75 40.11 -2.95
C VAL A 818 14.85 39.81 -3.97
N VAL A 819 14.55 40.07 -5.24
CA VAL A 819 15.51 39.98 -6.36
C VAL A 819 16.35 41.25 -6.39
N LEU A 820 17.67 41.10 -6.25
CA LEU A 820 18.64 42.17 -6.42
C LEU A 820 19.41 41.95 -7.71
N TYR A 821 19.55 42.99 -8.53
CA TYR A 821 20.32 42.94 -9.77
C TYR A 821 21.70 43.58 -9.58
N SER A 822 22.69 43.12 -10.33
CA SER A 822 24.02 43.74 -10.30
C SER A 822 24.02 45.11 -10.97
N SER A 823 24.73 46.07 -10.40
CA SER A 823 24.89 47.43 -10.94
C SER A 823 26.10 47.52 -11.87
N THR A 824 25.92 48.09 -13.07
CA THR A 824 27.00 48.33 -14.05
C THR A 824 28.05 49.35 -13.57
N THR A 825 27.75 50.13 -12.52
CA THR A 825 28.64 51.14 -11.95
C THR A 825 29.35 50.68 -10.67
N SER A 826 29.05 49.47 -10.19
CA SER A 826 29.67 48.92 -8.98
C SER A 826 31.10 48.44 -9.23
N THR A 827 31.87 48.29 -8.15
CA THR A 827 33.09 47.49 -8.18
C THR A 827 32.73 46.01 -8.17
N TYR A 828 33.45 45.21 -8.97
CA TYR A 828 33.22 43.76 -9.06
C TYR A 828 34.41 42.99 -8.52
N THR A 829 34.13 41.91 -7.80
CA THR A 829 35.16 41.03 -7.27
C THR A 829 34.97 39.61 -7.76
N ILE A 830 36.07 38.91 -8.00
CA ILE A 830 36.04 37.45 -8.17
C ILE A 830 35.99 36.88 -6.75
N THR A 831 34.80 36.45 -6.35
CA THR A 831 34.55 35.88 -5.02
C THR A 831 34.37 34.38 -5.17
N LYS A 832 35.10 33.60 -4.36
CA LYS A 832 34.84 32.17 -4.23
C LYS A 832 33.64 31.95 -3.31
N VAL A 833 32.75 31.03 -3.69
CA VAL A 833 31.64 30.63 -2.82
C VAL A 833 32.13 29.62 -1.78
N ASP A 834 31.56 29.66 -0.58
CA ASP A 834 31.75 28.60 0.41
C ASP A 834 30.99 27.36 -0.05
N VAL A 835 31.73 26.39 -0.56
CA VAL A 835 31.19 25.16 -1.14
C VAL A 835 30.27 24.44 -0.14
N ASN A 836 30.66 24.33 1.12
CA ASN A 836 29.88 23.60 2.13
C ASN A 836 28.57 24.32 2.45
N GLN A 837 28.60 25.65 2.51
CA GLN A 837 27.39 26.45 2.70
C GLN A 837 26.43 26.32 1.52
N VAL A 838 26.96 26.28 0.29
CA VAL A 838 26.14 26.10 -0.92
C VAL A 838 25.56 24.69 -0.97
N LEU A 839 26.34 23.64 -0.68
CA LEU A 839 25.84 22.26 -0.63
C LEU A 839 24.71 22.11 0.41
N THR A 840 24.90 22.68 1.60
CA THR A 840 23.85 22.73 2.63
C THR A 840 22.59 23.42 2.10
N GLU A 841 22.71 24.47 1.29
CA GLU A 841 21.56 25.13 0.69
C GLU A 841 20.89 24.26 -0.38
N ILE A 842 21.67 23.56 -1.20
CA ILE A 842 21.16 22.58 -2.18
C ILE A 842 20.36 21.48 -1.49
N ASP A 843 20.87 20.94 -0.37
CA ASP A 843 20.20 19.90 0.41
C ASP A 843 18.88 20.40 1.01
N ASN A 844 18.87 21.63 1.53
CA ASN A 844 17.65 22.27 2.05
C ASN A 844 16.58 22.51 0.96
N LEU A 845 17.00 22.69 -0.29
CA LEU A 845 16.09 22.80 -1.43
C LEU A 845 15.63 21.44 -1.96
N SER A 846 16.29 20.35 -1.53
CA SER A 846 16.03 18.96 -1.86
C SER A 846 16.00 18.66 -3.37
N GLN A 847 15.50 17.48 -3.74
CA GLN A 847 15.30 17.03 -5.12
C GLN A 847 14.43 17.97 -5.98
N SER A 848 13.71 18.91 -5.35
CA SER A 848 12.93 19.93 -6.06
C SER A 848 13.80 20.98 -6.78
N PHE A 849 15.09 21.04 -6.45
CA PHE A 849 16.08 21.89 -7.11
C PHE A 849 17.00 21.04 -8.01
N PRO A 850 17.11 21.35 -9.33
CA PRO A 850 17.93 20.57 -10.28
C PRO A 850 19.40 20.44 -9.89
N GLY A 851 19.95 21.41 -9.13
CA GLY A 851 21.31 21.33 -8.63
C GLY A 851 21.54 20.21 -7.62
N TYR A 852 20.50 19.69 -6.98
CA TYR A 852 20.57 18.54 -6.07
C TYR A 852 21.18 17.32 -6.77
N TRP A 853 20.70 17.01 -7.97
CA TRP A 853 21.17 15.87 -8.75
C TRP A 853 22.56 16.08 -9.38
N LEU A 854 23.08 17.32 -9.37
CA LEU A 854 24.43 17.64 -9.85
C LEU A 854 25.50 17.47 -8.77
N VAL A 855 25.11 17.33 -7.50
CA VAL A 855 26.03 17.16 -6.36
C VAL A 855 25.84 15.81 -5.66
N HIS A 856 24.62 15.28 -5.67
CA HIS A 856 24.31 13.94 -5.19
C HIS A 856 24.41 12.97 -6.36
N LYS A 857 25.31 11.99 -6.24
CA LYS A 857 25.41 10.90 -7.19
C LYS A 857 24.06 10.21 -7.24
N ILE A 858 23.47 10.13 -8.43
CA ILE A 858 22.42 9.16 -8.69
C ILE A 858 23.10 7.80 -8.50
N THR A 859 22.89 7.16 -7.35
CA THR A 859 23.28 5.77 -7.13
C THR A 859 22.50 4.95 -8.15
N GLN A 860 23.16 4.63 -9.25
CA GLN A 860 22.66 3.82 -10.37
C GLN A 860 22.49 2.33 -9.98
N GLU A 861 21.98 2.07 -8.78
CA GLU A 861 21.29 0.85 -8.37
C GLU A 861 19.82 1.12 -7.99
N GLN A 862 19.36 2.37 -8.07
CA GLN A 862 17.94 2.66 -8.12
C GLN A 862 17.49 2.71 -9.57
N ASP A 863 16.77 1.67 -9.95
CA ASP A 863 16.05 1.53 -11.20
C ASP A 863 15.35 2.84 -11.59
N VAL A 864 15.45 3.13 -12.87
CA VAL A 864 14.62 4.11 -13.54
C VAL A 864 13.17 3.78 -13.20
N GLU A 865 12.50 4.64 -12.42
CA GLU A 865 11.04 4.65 -12.29
C GLU A 865 10.42 4.93 -13.66
N LEU A 866 10.35 3.89 -14.50
CA LEU A 866 9.15 3.62 -15.25
C LEU A 866 8.09 3.39 -14.18
N THR A 867 7.08 4.25 -14.16
CA THR A 867 5.86 4.07 -13.37
C THR A 867 5.19 2.76 -13.80
N THR A 868 5.65 1.64 -13.26
CA THR A 868 4.90 0.40 -13.22
C THR A 868 4.25 0.40 -11.86
N ASP A 869 2.92 0.44 -11.85
CA ASP A 869 2.12 0.21 -10.66
C ASP A 869 2.70 -1.01 -9.91
N GLU A 870 3.23 -0.81 -8.71
CA GLU A 870 3.92 -1.82 -7.86
C GLU A 870 3.05 -3.05 -7.49
N ASP A 871 1.89 -3.23 -8.12
CA ASP A 871 0.99 -4.36 -7.93
C ASP A 871 0.83 -5.29 -9.15
N VAL A 872 1.37 -4.96 -10.33
CA VAL A 872 1.19 -5.80 -11.54
C VAL A 872 2.37 -6.74 -11.75
N PHE A 873 2.47 -7.77 -10.91
CA PHE A 873 3.35 -8.90 -11.19
C PHE A 873 2.77 -9.71 -12.35
N GLY A 874 3.52 -9.90 -13.43
CA GLY A 874 3.08 -10.65 -14.61
C GLY A 874 1.92 -9.96 -15.32
N VAL A 875 2.16 -9.42 -16.51
CA VAL A 875 1.21 -8.53 -17.21
C VAL A 875 0.08 -9.27 -17.95
N GLY A 876 0.11 -10.59 -17.92
CA GLY A 876 -0.75 -11.45 -18.71
C GLY A 876 -0.39 -11.40 -20.21
N PHE A 877 -0.53 -12.53 -20.91
CA PHE A 877 -0.15 -12.59 -22.33
C PHE A 877 -0.90 -13.69 -23.07
N ASP A 878 -1.45 -13.35 -24.23
CA ASP A 878 -2.04 -14.34 -25.13
C ASP A 878 -0.96 -15.02 -25.96
N LEU A 879 -0.57 -16.22 -25.52
CA LEU A 879 0.43 -17.04 -26.20
C LEU A 879 0.05 -17.38 -27.64
N ALA A 880 -1.23 -17.31 -28.03
CA ALA A 880 -1.65 -17.56 -29.40
C ALA A 880 -1.13 -16.51 -30.38
N THR A 881 -0.73 -15.33 -29.88
CA THR A 881 -0.25 -14.20 -30.68
C THR A 881 1.26 -14.24 -30.96
N PHE A 882 2.01 -15.13 -30.30
CA PHE A 882 3.46 -15.21 -30.44
C PHE A 882 3.89 -16.00 -31.68
N ASP A 883 4.91 -15.53 -32.42
CA ASP A 883 5.49 -16.29 -33.53
C ASP A 883 6.47 -17.37 -33.04
N TYR A 884 5.96 -18.59 -32.90
CA TYR A 884 6.76 -19.73 -32.42
C TYR A 884 7.91 -20.15 -33.33
N LYS A 885 8.00 -19.63 -34.57
CA LYS A 885 9.13 -19.95 -35.47
C LYS A 885 10.44 -19.34 -35.00
N ILE A 886 10.38 -18.26 -34.21
CA ILE A 886 11.55 -17.56 -33.68
C ILE A 886 11.81 -17.87 -32.20
N ALA A 887 11.01 -18.76 -31.61
CA ALA A 887 11.03 -19.01 -30.19
C ALA A 887 12.36 -19.64 -29.72
N VAL A 888 12.91 -19.15 -28.62
CA VAL A 888 14.01 -19.79 -27.86
C VAL A 888 13.49 -20.26 -26.49
N GLY A 889 14.21 -21.13 -25.77
CA GLY A 889 13.88 -21.47 -24.37
C GLY A 889 12.58 -22.25 -24.15
N ILE A 890 11.96 -22.76 -25.21
CA ILE A 890 10.71 -23.54 -25.18
C ILE A 890 10.89 -24.99 -25.64
N ASP A 891 12.13 -25.46 -25.73
CA ASP A 891 12.45 -26.75 -26.34
C ASP A 891 11.74 -27.92 -25.64
N GLY A 892 10.86 -28.61 -26.36
CA GLY A 892 10.11 -29.75 -25.83
C GLY A 892 8.74 -29.43 -25.25
N ILE A 893 8.34 -28.16 -25.20
CA ILE A 893 6.94 -27.79 -24.98
C ILE A 893 6.18 -28.00 -26.29
N THR A 894 5.05 -28.72 -26.23
CA THR A 894 4.31 -29.14 -27.43
C THR A 894 2.87 -28.63 -27.46
N GLU A 895 2.33 -28.22 -26.32
CA GLU A 895 0.98 -27.66 -26.19
C GLU A 895 0.97 -26.47 -25.22
N GLY A 896 -0.20 -25.83 -25.08
CA GLY A 896 -0.36 -24.65 -24.22
C GLY A 896 -0.11 -23.32 -24.94
N TRP A 897 0.20 -23.36 -26.24
CA TRP A 897 0.45 -22.18 -27.08
C TRP A 897 -0.79 -21.35 -27.40
N LYS A 898 -1.98 -21.85 -27.09
CA LYS A 898 -3.26 -21.14 -27.29
C LYS A 898 -3.83 -20.58 -25.99
N LEU A 899 -3.03 -20.55 -24.92
CA LEU A 899 -3.47 -20.08 -23.61
C LEU A 899 -3.22 -18.58 -23.48
N ASN A 900 -4.28 -17.85 -23.13
CA ASN A 900 -4.15 -16.56 -22.48
C ASN A 900 -3.70 -16.72 -21.02
N ILE A 901 -2.49 -16.28 -20.73
CA ILE A 901 -1.88 -16.37 -19.41
C ILE A 901 -2.41 -15.22 -18.56
N PRO A 902 -2.98 -15.51 -17.37
CA PRO A 902 -3.51 -14.47 -16.50
C PRO A 902 -2.39 -13.61 -15.93
N GLU A 903 -2.73 -12.37 -15.59
CA GLU A 903 -1.88 -11.52 -14.75
C GLU A 903 -1.52 -12.26 -13.44
N GLY A 904 -0.35 -12.00 -12.88
CA GLY A 904 0.14 -12.70 -11.68
C GLY A 904 1.09 -13.87 -11.95
N TYR A 905 1.39 -14.17 -13.22
CA TYR A 905 2.20 -15.33 -13.61
C TYR A 905 3.21 -14.98 -14.69
N ILE A 906 4.46 -15.46 -14.53
CA ILE A 906 5.50 -15.40 -15.57
C ILE A 906 5.89 -16.82 -16.00
N MET A 907 6.15 -17.03 -17.29
CA MET A 907 6.56 -18.33 -17.81
C MET A 907 8.01 -18.64 -17.39
N VAL A 908 8.25 -19.84 -16.86
CA VAL A 908 9.56 -20.31 -16.43
C VAL A 908 10.31 -20.88 -17.64
N PRO A 909 11.48 -20.32 -18.02
CA PRO A 909 12.29 -20.84 -19.12
C PRO A 909 12.68 -22.30 -18.91
N ASP A 910 12.86 -23.03 -20.02
CA ASP A 910 13.53 -24.33 -20.01
C ASP A 910 12.78 -25.42 -19.20
N MET A 911 11.51 -25.21 -18.83
CA MET A 911 10.69 -26.16 -18.05
C MET A 911 9.35 -26.48 -18.71
N GLY A 912 9.00 -27.77 -18.72
CA GLY A 912 7.72 -28.25 -19.24
C GLY A 912 7.15 -29.39 -18.42
N VAL A 913 5.83 -29.49 -18.32
CA VAL A 913 5.16 -30.54 -17.56
C VAL A 913 4.11 -31.25 -18.40
N SER A 914 4.04 -32.58 -18.29
CA SER A 914 2.97 -33.30 -18.97
C SER A 914 1.67 -33.19 -18.19
N LEU A 915 0.54 -33.09 -18.91
CA LEU A 915 -0.81 -33.19 -18.34
C LEU A 915 -1.54 -34.45 -18.82
N THR A 916 -0.82 -35.41 -19.42
CA THR A 916 -1.36 -36.69 -19.87
C THR A 916 -0.84 -37.83 -19.01
N ILE A 917 -1.64 -38.90 -18.89
CA ILE A 917 -1.25 -40.11 -18.15
C ILE A 917 -0.10 -40.79 -18.92
N GLN A 918 0.98 -41.17 -18.22
CA GLN A 918 2.09 -41.93 -18.80
C GLN A 918 1.56 -43.19 -19.51
N GLY A 919 1.88 -43.33 -20.80
CA GLY A 919 1.46 -44.46 -21.64
C GLY A 919 0.69 -44.09 -22.90
N SER A 920 0.36 -42.81 -23.12
CA SER A 920 -0.11 -42.35 -24.44
C SER A 920 1.06 -42.30 -25.43
N ASP A 921 0.81 -42.69 -26.69
CA ASP A 921 1.82 -42.69 -27.77
C ASP A 921 2.40 -41.28 -28.07
N GLN A 922 1.75 -40.24 -27.56
CA GLN A 922 2.22 -38.87 -27.59
C GLN A 922 2.17 -38.28 -26.18
N VAL A 923 3.36 -38.01 -25.61
CA VAL A 923 3.48 -37.24 -24.38
C VAL A 923 3.50 -35.77 -24.74
N VAL A 924 2.50 -35.06 -24.26
CA VAL A 924 2.34 -33.63 -24.49
C VAL A 924 2.87 -32.88 -23.28
N TYR A 925 3.66 -31.82 -23.50
CA TYR A 925 4.17 -30.94 -22.44
C TYR A 925 3.63 -29.53 -22.57
N TYR A 926 3.20 -28.97 -21.43
CA TYR A 926 2.72 -27.61 -21.23
C TYR A 926 3.79 -26.76 -20.53
N PRO A 927 3.81 -25.44 -20.74
CA PRO A 927 4.73 -24.56 -20.02
C PRO A 927 4.47 -24.54 -18.52
N VAL A 928 5.53 -24.28 -17.75
CA VAL A 928 5.48 -24.01 -16.31
C VAL A 928 5.54 -22.51 -16.09
N TYR A 929 4.82 -22.02 -15.08
CA TYR A 929 4.73 -20.61 -14.70
C TYR A 929 5.06 -20.46 -13.23
N ILE A 930 5.57 -19.30 -12.83
CA ILE A 930 5.83 -18.94 -11.44
C ILE A 930 5.04 -17.67 -11.10
N ASN A 931 4.50 -17.62 -9.89
CA ASN A 931 3.84 -16.42 -9.37
C ASN A 931 4.78 -15.63 -8.43
N LYS A 932 4.33 -14.45 -7.96
CA LYS A 932 5.12 -13.59 -7.07
C LYS A 932 5.51 -14.22 -5.73
N TYR A 933 4.85 -15.30 -5.35
CA TYR A 933 5.14 -16.06 -4.13
C TYR A 933 6.05 -17.26 -4.39
N SER A 934 6.69 -17.31 -5.56
CA SER A 934 7.57 -18.39 -6.00
C SER A 934 6.90 -19.78 -6.12
N PHE A 935 5.57 -19.84 -6.19
CA PHE A 935 4.84 -21.08 -6.42
C PHE A 935 4.73 -21.36 -7.92
N LEU A 936 4.96 -22.62 -8.29
CA LEU A 936 4.92 -23.07 -9.68
C LEU A 936 3.54 -23.61 -10.07
N TYR A 937 3.12 -23.27 -11.28
CA TYR A 937 1.85 -23.67 -11.85
C TYR A 937 2.02 -24.08 -13.32
N THR A 938 1.04 -24.82 -13.81
CA THR A 938 0.73 -24.90 -15.24
C THR A 938 -0.78 -24.70 -15.39
N PHE A 939 -1.28 -24.51 -16.61
CA PHE A 939 -2.70 -24.28 -16.85
C PHE A 939 -3.29 -25.34 -17.77
N THR A 940 -4.50 -25.79 -17.45
CA THR A 940 -5.29 -26.58 -18.40
C THR A 940 -5.78 -25.71 -19.55
N VAL A 941 -6.30 -26.35 -20.60
CA VAL A 941 -7.00 -25.68 -21.72
C VAL A 941 -8.19 -24.81 -21.27
N ASP A 942 -8.75 -25.08 -20.09
CA ASP A 942 -9.85 -24.33 -19.47
C ASP A 942 -9.36 -23.27 -18.46
N TYR A 943 -8.07 -22.89 -18.53
CA TYR A 943 -7.43 -21.89 -17.67
C TYR A 943 -7.41 -22.23 -16.18
N GLN A 944 -7.58 -23.51 -15.82
CA GLN A 944 -7.48 -23.92 -14.42
C GLN A 944 -6.00 -24.11 -14.04
N PRO A 945 -5.50 -23.41 -13.00
CA PRO A 945 -4.13 -23.58 -12.55
C PRO A 945 -3.96 -24.95 -11.87
N ILE A 946 -2.88 -25.63 -12.19
CA ILE A 946 -2.46 -26.89 -11.60
C ILE A 946 -1.10 -26.66 -10.94
N SER A 947 -1.00 -26.97 -9.65
CA SER A 947 0.24 -26.80 -8.89
C SER A 947 1.33 -27.75 -9.39
N ILE A 948 2.55 -27.22 -9.46
CA ILE A 948 3.76 -27.91 -9.87
C ILE A 948 4.70 -28.04 -8.68
N LEU A 949 5.24 -29.23 -8.49
CA LEU A 949 6.31 -29.55 -7.54
C LEU A 949 7.62 -29.76 -8.32
N LEU A 950 8.75 -29.78 -7.63
CA LEU A 950 10.05 -30.13 -8.22
C LEU A 950 10.57 -31.42 -7.59
N CYS A 951 11.10 -32.34 -8.38
CA CYS A 951 11.86 -33.47 -7.83
C CYS A 951 13.33 -33.08 -7.54
N ASP A 952 14.08 -33.96 -6.85
CA ASP A 952 15.46 -33.68 -6.41
C ASP A 952 16.41 -33.21 -7.54
N ASN A 953 16.15 -33.57 -8.80
CA ASN A 953 16.96 -33.14 -9.95
C ASN A 953 16.53 -31.76 -10.54
N GLY A 954 15.47 -31.16 -10.01
CA GLY A 954 14.88 -29.88 -10.43
C GLY A 954 13.85 -29.98 -11.55
N ALA A 955 13.47 -31.17 -12.01
CA ALA A 955 12.44 -31.32 -13.04
C ALA A 955 11.02 -31.19 -12.43
N PRO A 956 10.08 -30.53 -13.13
CA PRO A 956 8.74 -30.27 -12.63
C PRO A 956 7.84 -31.51 -12.64
N VAL A 957 6.92 -31.58 -11.67
CA VAL A 957 5.89 -32.62 -11.51
C VAL A 957 4.54 -31.96 -11.21
N ALA A 958 3.55 -32.13 -12.07
CA ALA A 958 2.19 -31.65 -11.81
C ALA A 958 1.44 -32.60 -10.89
N LEU A 959 0.71 -32.02 -9.93
CA LEU A 959 -0.21 -32.75 -9.07
C LEU A 959 -1.61 -32.73 -9.67
N GLY A 960 -1.93 -33.75 -10.48
CA GLY A 960 -3.24 -33.92 -11.08
C GLY A 960 -4.34 -34.29 -10.08
N PRO A 961 -5.60 -34.35 -10.54
CA PRO A 961 -6.72 -34.84 -9.73
C PRO A 961 -6.45 -36.22 -9.13
N ASN A 962 -6.93 -36.47 -7.91
CA ASN A 962 -6.73 -37.72 -7.16
C ASN A 962 -5.27 -38.06 -6.84
N HIS A 963 -4.38 -37.06 -6.72
CA HIS A 963 -2.96 -37.24 -6.42
C HIS A 963 -2.19 -38.05 -7.47
N VAL A 964 -2.63 -38.00 -8.73
CA VAL A 964 -1.85 -38.55 -9.84
C VAL A 964 -0.74 -37.58 -10.18
N TYR A 965 0.51 -38.06 -10.16
CA TYR A 965 1.67 -37.28 -10.57
C TYR A 965 1.83 -37.33 -12.08
N TRP A 966 1.96 -36.16 -12.71
CA TRP A 966 2.33 -36.06 -14.11
C TRP A 966 3.71 -35.43 -14.23
N TYR A 967 4.57 -36.12 -14.97
CA TYR A 967 5.99 -35.84 -14.99
C TYR A 967 6.34 -34.83 -16.08
N GLY A 968 7.22 -33.90 -15.75
CA GLY A 968 7.80 -32.92 -16.66
C GLY A 968 9.29 -33.07 -16.86
N PHE A 969 9.89 -32.08 -17.50
CA PHE A 969 11.31 -31.95 -17.75
C PHE A 969 11.81 -30.53 -17.43
N VAL A 970 13.11 -30.43 -17.15
CA VAL A 970 13.88 -29.18 -17.13
C VAL A 970 15.08 -29.33 -18.07
N ILE A 971 15.46 -28.29 -18.80
CA ILE A 971 16.70 -28.26 -19.58
C ILE A 971 17.77 -27.62 -18.72
N LYS A 972 18.84 -28.37 -18.45
CA LYS A 972 20.06 -27.86 -17.79
C LYS A 972 21.24 -28.13 -18.72
N ASP A 973 22.01 -27.09 -19.01
CA ASP A 973 23.19 -27.18 -19.89
C ASP A 973 22.88 -27.85 -21.25
N GLY A 974 21.73 -27.48 -21.85
CA GLY A 974 21.24 -28.03 -23.12
C GLY A 974 20.71 -29.47 -23.05
N THR A 975 20.72 -30.11 -21.88
CA THR A 975 20.26 -31.49 -21.67
C THR A 975 18.90 -31.53 -20.98
N LYS A 976 17.95 -32.27 -21.55
CA LYS A 976 16.63 -32.52 -20.92
C LYS A 976 16.76 -33.52 -19.78
N ILE A 977 16.39 -33.08 -18.59
CA ILE A 977 16.31 -33.88 -17.38
C ILE A 977 14.83 -34.08 -17.07
N TYR A 978 14.38 -35.32 -17.06
CA TYR A 978 12.99 -35.67 -16.78
C TYR A 978 12.79 -35.99 -15.30
N SER A 979 11.62 -35.64 -14.79
CA SER A 979 11.12 -36.18 -13.53
C SER A 979 10.66 -37.62 -13.75
N THR A 980 10.86 -38.50 -12.76
CA THR A 980 10.48 -39.92 -12.86
C THR A 980 9.77 -40.40 -11.59
N ALA A 981 9.05 -41.50 -11.67
CA ALA A 981 8.41 -42.11 -10.49
C ALA A 981 9.41 -42.54 -9.40
N GLN A 982 10.69 -42.69 -9.75
CA GLN A 982 11.76 -43.08 -8.84
C GLN A 982 12.44 -41.87 -8.18
N THR A 983 12.34 -40.68 -8.77
CA THR A 983 12.88 -39.47 -8.17
C THR A 983 12.06 -39.09 -6.94
N LYS A 984 12.75 -38.85 -5.82
CA LYS A 984 12.12 -38.31 -4.63
C LYS A 984 11.51 -36.95 -4.99
N ILE A 985 10.21 -36.83 -4.76
CA ILE A 985 9.49 -35.57 -4.92
C ILE A 985 9.71 -34.79 -3.63
N THR A 986 10.72 -33.95 -3.60
CA THR A 986 10.89 -32.96 -2.56
C THR A 986 9.88 -31.84 -2.74
N ILE A 987 9.24 -31.42 -1.66
CA ILE A 987 8.52 -30.15 -1.63
C ILE A 987 9.57 -29.04 -1.49
N VAL A 988 10.49 -28.91 -2.47
CA VAL A 988 11.36 -27.73 -2.54
C VAL A 988 10.51 -26.63 -3.14
N ASN A 989 10.16 -25.65 -2.32
CA ASN A 989 9.06 -24.73 -2.58
C ASN A 989 9.45 -23.46 -3.32
N THR A 990 10.72 -23.26 -3.69
CA THR A 990 11.12 -21.98 -4.28
C THR A 990 12.23 -22.17 -5.31
N ILE A 991 11.91 -21.84 -6.57
CA ILE A 991 12.92 -21.44 -7.54
C ILE A 991 13.27 -19.98 -7.21
N ASN A 992 14.55 -19.62 -7.24
CA ASN A 992 14.96 -18.23 -7.06
C ASN A 992 14.35 -17.38 -8.19
N PHE A 993 13.45 -16.47 -7.80
CA PHE A 993 12.67 -15.65 -8.72
C PHE A 993 13.57 -14.76 -9.60
N ASP A 994 14.57 -14.11 -9.01
CA ASP A 994 15.50 -13.21 -9.71
C ASP A 994 16.30 -13.95 -10.79
N THR A 995 16.61 -15.23 -10.54
CA THR A 995 17.27 -16.09 -11.53
C THR A 995 16.37 -16.36 -12.73
N ILE A 996 15.05 -16.50 -12.52
CA ILE A 996 14.08 -16.66 -13.60
C ILE A 996 13.93 -15.36 -14.39
N VAL A 997 13.78 -14.23 -13.71
CA VAL A 997 13.70 -12.90 -14.35
C VAL A 997 14.93 -12.64 -15.21
N SER A 998 16.13 -12.77 -14.63
CA SER A 998 17.40 -12.60 -15.34
C SER A 998 17.52 -13.53 -16.54
N ARG A 999 17.03 -14.77 -16.41
CA ARG A 999 17.03 -15.74 -17.50
C ARG A 999 16.07 -15.33 -18.61
N ILE A 1000 14.85 -14.89 -18.29
CA ILE A 1000 13.87 -14.37 -19.25
C ILE A 1000 14.47 -13.19 -20.03
N ASP A 1001 15.09 -12.24 -19.34
CA ASP A 1001 15.71 -11.07 -19.97
C ASP A 1001 16.86 -11.46 -20.89
N SER A 1002 17.68 -12.43 -20.48
CA SER A 1002 18.79 -12.93 -21.32
C SER A 1002 18.31 -13.62 -22.60
N LEU A 1003 17.12 -14.22 -22.59
CA LEU A 1003 16.51 -14.83 -23.78
C LEU A 1003 15.81 -13.77 -24.66
N GLY A 1004 15.42 -12.64 -24.07
CA GLY A 1004 14.80 -11.49 -24.73
C GLY A 1004 13.44 -11.79 -25.35
N ASN A 1005 12.99 -10.92 -26.25
CA ASN A 1005 11.67 -11.02 -26.91
C ASN A 1005 11.49 -12.25 -27.82
N LYS A 1006 12.54 -13.05 -28.03
CA LYS A 1006 12.45 -14.35 -28.69
C LYS A 1006 11.92 -15.44 -27.77
N TYR A 1007 11.83 -15.20 -26.47
CA TYR A 1007 11.18 -16.13 -25.53
C TYR A 1007 9.77 -15.62 -25.22
N PRO A 1008 8.71 -16.43 -25.40
CA PRO A 1008 7.34 -15.98 -25.14
C PRO A 1008 7.10 -15.52 -23.69
N GLY A 1009 7.85 -16.06 -22.72
CA GLY A 1009 7.77 -15.60 -21.33
C GLY A 1009 8.28 -14.18 -21.10
N TYR A 1010 9.06 -13.61 -22.03
CA TYR A 1010 9.43 -12.20 -21.99
C TYR A 1010 8.20 -11.30 -21.93
N PHE A 1011 7.15 -11.63 -22.67
CA PHE A 1011 5.90 -10.88 -22.70
C PHE A 1011 4.95 -11.20 -21.55
N THR A 1012 5.23 -12.25 -20.77
CA THR A 1012 4.55 -12.46 -19.48
C THR A 1012 5.16 -11.59 -18.38
N LEU A 1013 6.44 -11.22 -18.50
CA LEU A 1013 7.17 -10.40 -17.54
C LEU A 1013 7.09 -8.90 -17.89
N HIS A 1014 7.39 -8.56 -19.13
CA HIS A 1014 7.42 -7.19 -19.63
C HIS A 1014 6.12 -6.85 -20.32
N GLU A 1015 5.51 -5.72 -19.92
CA GLU A 1015 4.45 -5.16 -20.73
C GLU A 1015 4.99 -4.91 -22.13
N ILE A 1016 4.32 -5.44 -23.15
CA ILE A 1016 4.54 -4.96 -24.50
C ILE A 1016 4.22 -3.49 -24.44
N ASP A 1017 5.25 -2.65 -24.51
CA ASP A 1017 5.06 -1.23 -24.76
C ASP A 1017 4.40 -1.13 -26.13
N LYS A 1018 3.07 -1.17 -26.12
CA LYS A 1018 2.21 -1.07 -27.31
C LYS A 1018 2.44 0.25 -28.05
N THR A 1019 3.30 1.13 -27.51
CA THR A 1019 3.73 2.36 -28.16
C THR A 1019 4.99 2.22 -29.01
N ASN A 1020 5.78 1.14 -28.89
CA ASN A 1020 7.12 1.05 -29.52
C ASN A 1020 7.44 -0.20 -30.37
N THR A 1021 6.65 -1.27 -30.35
CA THR A 1021 6.96 -2.47 -31.18
C THR A 1021 6.00 -2.75 -32.31
N GLU A 1022 4.99 -1.91 -32.52
CA GLU A 1022 4.34 -1.86 -33.82
C GLU A 1022 4.84 -0.61 -34.55
N THR A 1023 5.81 -0.78 -35.45
CA THR A 1023 5.53 -0.28 -36.80
C THR A 1023 4.25 -0.99 -37.22
N LEU A 1024 3.11 -0.45 -36.76
CA LEU A 1024 1.82 -0.79 -37.30
C LEU A 1024 2.02 -0.58 -38.78
N ASN A 1025 1.87 -1.65 -39.56
CA ASN A 1025 1.43 -1.49 -40.93
C ASN A 1025 0.01 -0.91 -40.82
N LEU A 1026 -0.08 0.38 -40.48
CA LEU A 1026 -1.28 1.18 -40.61
C LEU A 1026 -1.55 1.15 -42.11
N GLU A 1027 -2.45 0.26 -42.54
CA GLU A 1027 -3.07 0.39 -43.83
C GLU A 1027 -3.89 1.68 -43.77
N TRP A 1028 -3.23 2.78 -44.13
CA TRP A 1028 -3.82 4.11 -44.06
C TRP A 1028 -5.09 4.14 -44.90
N GLY A 1029 -6.22 4.34 -44.21
CA GLY A 1029 -7.50 4.62 -44.84
C GLY A 1029 -8.24 3.40 -45.36
N VAL A 1030 -8.38 2.37 -44.54
CA VAL A 1030 -9.35 1.30 -44.82
C VAL A 1030 -10.75 1.91 -44.90
N PRO A 1031 -11.53 1.62 -45.96
CA PRO A 1031 -12.87 2.19 -46.12
C PRO A 1031 -13.83 1.68 -45.05
N VAL A 1032 -14.15 2.53 -44.08
CA VAL A 1032 -15.11 2.26 -43.01
C VAL A 1032 -16.50 2.76 -43.39
N ASP A 1033 -17.52 1.94 -43.12
CA ASP A 1033 -18.93 2.32 -43.22
C ASP A 1033 -19.42 2.76 -41.83
N TYR A 1034 -19.36 4.07 -41.53
CA TYR A 1034 -19.72 4.56 -40.19
C TYR A 1034 -21.20 4.37 -39.85
N SER A 1035 -22.06 4.05 -40.83
CA SER A 1035 -23.46 3.73 -40.59
C SER A 1035 -23.68 2.43 -39.82
N LEU A 1036 -22.66 1.58 -39.76
CA LEU A 1036 -22.68 0.32 -39.00
C LEU A 1036 -22.31 0.51 -37.52
N MET A 1037 -21.80 1.69 -37.14
CA MET A 1037 -21.34 1.95 -35.77
C MET A 1037 -22.44 2.51 -34.87
N ASN A 1038 -22.40 2.14 -33.59
CA ASN A 1038 -23.27 2.73 -32.58
C ASN A 1038 -22.77 4.13 -32.19
N MET A 1039 -23.24 5.13 -32.93
CA MET A 1039 -22.84 6.54 -32.78
C MET A 1039 -23.13 7.12 -31.39
N ASN A 1040 -24.06 6.54 -30.62
CA ASN A 1040 -24.39 7.01 -29.26
C ASN A 1040 -23.25 6.73 -28.25
N LYS A 1041 -22.27 5.90 -28.61
CA LYS A 1041 -21.09 5.61 -27.79
C LYS A 1041 -19.82 6.25 -28.32
N ALA A 1042 -19.90 6.96 -29.44
CA ALA A 1042 -18.72 7.50 -30.10
C ALA A 1042 -18.23 8.76 -29.37
N ILE A 1043 -16.96 8.75 -28.97
CA ILE A 1043 -16.29 9.92 -28.37
C ILE A 1043 -15.43 10.62 -29.41
N GLY A 1044 -15.32 11.95 -29.37
CA GLY A 1044 -14.48 12.72 -30.31
C GLY A 1044 -15.13 13.02 -31.68
N LEU A 1045 -16.41 12.70 -31.87
CA LEU A 1045 -17.19 13.15 -33.03
C LEU A 1045 -17.82 14.54 -32.85
N GLY A 1046 -17.84 15.07 -31.63
CA GLY A 1046 -18.44 16.36 -31.32
C GLY A 1046 -19.85 16.52 -31.88
N LYS A 1047 -20.02 17.51 -32.77
CA LYS A 1047 -21.28 17.86 -33.45
C LYS A 1047 -21.47 17.22 -34.84
N ILE A 1048 -20.64 16.26 -35.26
CA ILE A 1048 -20.74 15.66 -36.60
C ILE A 1048 -22.05 14.88 -36.73
N THR A 1049 -22.87 15.28 -37.69
CA THR A 1049 -24.19 14.68 -37.98
C THR A 1049 -24.36 14.29 -39.45
N GLY A 1050 -23.50 14.78 -40.35
CA GLY A 1050 -23.50 14.47 -41.79
C GLY A 1050 -22.32 13.61 -42.24
N GLY A 1051 -22.42 12.99 -43.42
CA GLY A 1051 -21.32 12.27 -44.08
C GLY A 1051 -20.98 10.89 -43.49
N LEU A 1052 -21.81 10.38 -42.58
CA LEU A 1052 -21.57 9.12 -41.86
C LEU A 1052 -21.85 7.84 -42.69
N LYS A 1053 -22.49 7.95 -43.86
CA LYS A 1053 -22.78 6.79 -44.72
C LYS A 1053 -21.70 6.53 -45.77
N ASN A 1054 -20.73 7.42 -45.84
CA ASN A 1054 -19.73 7.43 -46.90
C ASN A 1054 -18.55 6.55 -46.54
N LYS A 1055 -17.93 5.95 -47.57
CA LYS A 1055 -16.74 5.11 -47.45
C LYS A 1055 -15.58 5.83 -48.09
N TYR A 1056 -14.54 6.09 -47.30
CA TYR A 1056 -13.38 6.85 -47.76
C TYR A 1056 -12.14 5.96 -47.71
N ASN A 1057 -11.40 5.91 -48.82
CA ASN A 1057 -10.19 5.12 -48.93
C ASN A 1057 -8.97 6.03 -48.87
N GLY A 1058 -7.92 5.63 -48.15
CA GLY A 1058 -6.65 6.38 -48.04
C GLY A 1058 -6.67 7.57 -47.07
N VAL A 1059 -7.65 7.68 -46.18
CA VAL A 1059 -7.87 8.87 -45.33
C VAL A 1059 -8.27 8.45 -43.91
N VAL A 1060 -7.87 9.24 -42.91
CA VAL A 1060 -8.28 9.07 -41.50
C VAL A 1060 -9.17 10.23 -41.07
N GLN A 1061 -10.22 9.96 -40.30
CA GLN A 1061 -11.02 11.04 -39.71
C GLN A 1061 -10.24 11.70 -38.56
N CYS A 1062 -10.10 13.03 -38.61
CA CYS A 1062 -9.44 13.79 -37.56
C CYS A 1062 -10.40 13.94 -36.35
N PRO A 1063 -10.00 13.51 -35.14
CA PRO A 1063 -10.86 13.63 -33.97
C PRO A 1063 -11.08 15.08 -33.59
N TYR A 1064 -12.23 15.37 -32.99
CA TYR A 1064 -12.61 16.68 -32.46
C TYR A 1064 -12.77 17.80 -33.49
N LEU A 1065 -12.69 17.50 -34.79
CA LEU A 1065 -12.81 18.47 -35.88
C LEU A 1065 -14.06 18.21 -36.72
N GLY A 1066 -14.87 19.24 -36.93
CA GLY A 1066 -16.00 19.17 -37.87
C GLY A 1066 -16.20 20.48 -38.62
N VAL A 1067 -16.74 20.41 -39.82
CA VAL A 1067 -17.02 21.58 -40.68
C VAL A 1067 -18.43 21.56 -41.21
N LYS A 1068 -19.01 22.75 -41.46
CA LYS A 1068 -20.20 22.85 -42.29
C LYS A 1068 -19.81 22.79 -43.76
N LEU A 1069 -20.68 22.22 -44.59
CA LEU A 1069 -20.50 22.18 -46.05
C LEU A 1069 -21.62 22.92 -46.81
N SER A 1070 -22.56 23.51 -46.06
CA SER A 1070 -23.63 24.34 -46.57
C SER A 1070 -24.04 25.34 -45.50
N THR A 1071 -25.08 26.13 -45.75
CA THR A 1071 -25.67 27.05 -44.77
C THR A 1071 -26.50 26.35 -43.70
N ASP A 1072 -26.71 25.04 -43.78
CA ASP A 1072 -27.40 24.27 -42.75
C ASP A 1072 -26.57 24.11 -41.46
N ASP A 1073 -27.20 23.57 -40.41
CA ASP A 1073 -26.54 23.27 -39.13
C ASP A 1073 -25.93 21.86 -39.09
N THR A 1074 -25.74 21.24 -40.25
CA THR A 1074 -25.12 19.91 -40.38
C THR A 1074 -23.60 20.04 -40.37
N TYR A 1075 -22.92 19.37 -39.45
CA TYR A 1075 -21.47 19.27 -39.46
C TYR A 1075 -21.02 17.92 -40.01
N TYR A 1076 -19.95 17.96 -40.79
CA TYR A 1076 -19.30 16.83 -41.43
C TYR A 1076 -17.91 16.65 -40.84
N GLY A 1077 -17.41 15.42 -40.80
CA GLY A 1077 -16.07 15.13 -40.29
C GLY A 1077 -14.97 15.72 -41.18
N VAL A 1078 -13.88 16.15 -40.56
CA VAL A 1078 -12.64 16.48 -41.27
C VAL A 1078 -11.80 15.21 -41.39
N PHE A 1079 -11.30 14.94 -42.58
CA PHE A 1079 -10.44 13.80 -42.90
C PHE A 1079 -9.07 14.31 -43.33
N ALA A 1080 -8.02 13.55 -43.01
CA ALA A 1080 -6.65 13.81 -43.48
C ALA A 1080 -6.15 12.63 -44.29
N ASP A 1081 -5.49 12.90 -45.42
CA ASP A 1081 -4.69 11.89 -46.12
C ASP A 1081 -3.33 11.67 -45.43
N ILE A 1082 -2.53 10.74 -45.96
CA ILE A 1082 -1.19 10.41 -45.42
C ILE A 1082 -0.21 11.60 -45.45
N ASN A 1083 -0.47 12.62 -46.27
CA ASN A 1083 0.35 13.83 -46.33
C ASN A 1083 -0.15 14.93 -45.38
N GLY A 1084 -1.18 14.64 -44.57
CA GLY A 1084 -1.81 15.61 -43.68
C GLY A 1084 -2.72 16.61 -44.38
N THR A 1085 -3.04 16.42 -45.66
CA THR A 1085 -3.96 17.31 -46.38
C THR A 1085 -5.37 17.07 -45.90
N CYS A 1086 -6.04 18.11 -45.40
CA CYS A 1086 -7.39 17.99 -44.87
C CYS A 1086 -8.48 18.25 -45.92
N PHE A 1087 -9.53 17.42 -45.87
CA PHE A 1087 -10.74 17.58 -46.67
C PHE A 1087 -11.96 17.08 -45.90
N SER A 1088 -13.15 17.41 -46.38
CA SER A 1088 -14.41 16.85 -45.90
C SER A 1088 -15.29 16.42 -47.06
N TYR A 1089 -16.33 15.64 -46.79
CA TYR A 1089 -17.24 15.15 -47.82
C TYR A 1089 -18.68 15.32 -47.38
N ASN A 1090 -19.54 15.79 -48.29
CA ASN A 1090 -20.98 15.86 -48.04
C ASN A 1090 -21.64 14.48 -48.22
N ASN A 1091 -22.97 14.39 -48.03
CA ASN A 1091 -23.71 13.13 -48.14
C ASN A 1091 -23.68 12.51 -49.56
N ASP A 1092 -23.31 13.29 -50.59
CA ASP A 1092 -23.18 12.85 -51.98
C ASP A 1092 -21.74 12.49 -52.37
N ASN A 1093 -20.84 12.35 -51.39
CA ASN A 1093 -19.39 12.12 -51.58
C ASN A 1093 -18.66 13.24 -52.36
N THR A 1094 -19.22 14.45 -52.43
CA THR A 1094 -18.50 15.60 -52.99
C THR A 1094 -17.44 16.06 -52.01
N LYS A 1095 -16.18 16.12 -52.46
CA LYS A 1095 -15.02 16.54 -51.66
C LYS A 1095 -14.95 18.07 -51.54
N PHE A 1096 -14.67 18.57 -50.34
CA PHE A 1096 -14.41 19.97 -50.03
C PHE A 1096 -13.04 20.10 -49.37
N ASP A 1097 -12.24 21.06 -49.82
CA ASP A 1097 -10.93 21.33 -49.23
C ASP A 1097 -11.10 22.04 -47.89
N ILE A 1098 -10.26 21.69 -46.91
CA ILE A 1098 -10.31 22.23 -45.56
C ILE A 1098 -9.11 23.15 -45.34
N TYR A 1099 -9.41 24.34 -44.84
CA TYR A 1099 -8.46 25.37 -44.46
C TYR A 1099 -8.56 25.58 -42.95
N PHE A 1100 -7.57 26.22 -42.36
CA PHE A 1100 -7.56 26.55 -40.94
C PHE A 1100 -7.38 28.07 -40.76
N ASP A 1101 -8.09 28.65 -39.80
CA ASP A 1101 -7.85 30.03 -39.37
C ASP A 1101 -6.57 30.12 -38.50
N ASP A 1102 -6.20 31.34 -38.09
CA ASP A 1102 -5.00 31.58 -37.27
C ASP A 1102 -5.04 30.85 -35.91
N ASN A 1103 -6.22 30.41 -35.46
CA ASN A 1103 -6.41 29.65 -34.22
C ASN A 1103 -6.50 28.13 -34.45
N GLN A 1104 -6.21 27.65 -35.66
CA GLN A 1104 -6.27 26.22 -36.01
C GLN A 1104 -7.70 25.65 -36.01
N TYR A 1105 -8.72 26.46 -36.29
CA TYR A 1105 -10.10 25.98 -36.43
C TYR A 1105 -10.45 25.74 -37.91
N PRO A 1106 -11.08 24.59 -38.25
CA PRO A 1106 -11.24 24.18 -39.64
C PRO A 1106 -12.36 24.95 -40.35
N THR A 1107 -12.21 25.24 -41.64
CA THR A 1107 -13.26 25.78 -42.51
C THR A 1107 -13.23 25.07 -43.85
N ALA A 1108 -14.41 24.81 -44.43
CA ALA A 1108 -14.51 24.22 -45.76
C ALA A 1108 -14.64 25.33 -46.82
N LYS A 1109 -13.92 25.18 -47.94
CA LYS A 1109 -14.07 26.06 -49.09
C LYS A 1109 -14.93 25.39 -50.16
N ALA A 1110 -16.02 26.04 -50.54
CA ALA A 1110 -16.92 25.58 -51.59
C ALA A 1110 -16.35 25.84 -52.98
N THR A 1111 -16.93 25.21 -54.00
CA THR A 1111 -16.53 25.37 -55.41
C THR A 1111 -16.77 26.79 -55.95
N ASP A 1112 -17.73 27.53 -55.39
CA ASP A 1112 -17.99 28.93 -55.72
C ASP A 1112 -17.06 29.92 -54.98
N GLY A 1113 -16.14 29.40 -54.15
CA GLY A 1113 -15.19 30.19 -53.37
C GLY A 1113 -15.71 30.66 -52.00
N SER A 1114 -16.96 30.35 -51.63
CA SER A 1114 -17.48 30.64 -50.29
C SER A 1114 -16.83 29.75 -49.22
N PHE A 1115 -16.79 30.25 -47.98
CA PHE A 1115 -16.24 29.52 -46.83
C PHE A 1115 -17.34 29.19 -45.82
N PHE A 1116 -17.31 27.95 -45.34
CA PHE A 1116 -18.23 27.45 -44.32
C PHE A 1116 -17.44 27.17 -43.03
N GLY A 1117 -17.85 27.78 -41.93
CA GLY A 1117 -17.18 27.64 -40.64
C GLY A 1117 -17.26 26.22 -40.09
N GLY A 1118 -16.24 25.82 -39.34
CA GLY A 1118 -16.21 24.58 -38.59
C GLY A 1118 -15.99 24.81 -37.10
N TYR A 1119 -15.66 23.73 -36.41
CA TYR A 1119 -15.32 23.75 -35.00
C TYR A 1119 -14.16 22.80 -34.69
N LYS A 1120 -13.50 23.11 -33.58
CA LYS A 1120 -12.59 22.24 -32.86
C LYS A 1120 -13.09 22.07 -31.43
N GLU A 1121 -13.20 20.84 -30.97
CA GLU A 1121 -13.56 20.54 -29.58
C GLU A 1121 -12.29 20.48 -28.71
N GLU A 1122 -12.22 21.33 -27.69
CA GLU A 1122 -11.09 21.42 -26.76
C GLU A 1122 -11.62 21.34 -25.32
N SER A 1123 -11.22 20.30 -24.59
CA SER A 1123 -11.68 20.06 -23.21
C SER A 1123 -13.21 20.06 -23.07
N GLY A 1124 -13.92 19.45 -24.02
CA GLY A 1124 -15.38 19.39 -24.06
C GLY A 1124 -16.08 20.70 -24.50
N THR A 1125 -15.31 21.74 -24.83
CA THR A 1125 -15.85 23.03 -25.32
C THR A 1125 -15.62 23.17 -26.82
N TYR A 1126 -16.64 23.58 -27.57
CA TYR A 1126 -16.53 23.82 -29.00
C TYR A 1126 -16.03 25.24 -29.29
N LYS A 1127 -14.92 25.35 -30.00
CA LYS A 1127 -14.39 26.60 -30.56
C LYS A 1127 -14.69 26.65 -32.05
N TYR A 1128 -15.18 27.77 -32.53
CA TYR A 1128 -15.66 27.92 -33.91
C TYR A 1128 -14.74 28.82 -34.72
N THR A 1129 -14.56 28.44 -35.97
CA THR A 1129 -13.83 29.25 -36.95
C THR A 1129 -14.57 30.55 -37.21
N ASN A 1130 -13.85 31.67 -37.19
CA ASN A 1130 -14.40 32.94 -37.65
C ASN A 1130 -14.01 33.14 -39.12
N VAL A 1131 -14.98 32.92 -40.01
CA VAL A 1131 -14.82 33.01 -41.48
C VAL A 1131 -14.39 34.39 -42.00
N GLN A 1132 -14.30 35.41 -41.14
CA GLN A 1132 -13.73 36.72 -41.50
C GLN A 1132 -12.20 36.74 -41.45
N TYR A 1133 -11.54 35.77 -40.82
CA TYR A 1133 -10.08 35.70 -40.76
C TYR A 1133 -9.49 35.08 -42.03
N SER A 1134 -8.21 35.39 -42.28
CA SER A 1134 -7.43 34.70 -43.31
C SER A 1134 -7.36 33.21 -42.97
N CYS A 1135 -7.83 32.37 -43.88
CA CYS A 1135 -7.76 30.93 -43.75
C CYS A 1135 -6.64 30.41 -44.67
N THR A 1136 -5.77 29.55 -44.15
CA THR A 1136 -4.64 28.98 -44.90
C THR A 1136 -4.77 27.47 -45.02
N VAL A 1137 -4.17 26.89 -46.06
CA VAL A 1137 -4.05 25.44 -46.16
C VAL A 1137 -2.98 25.01 -45.17
N GLN A 1138 -3.36 24.23 -44.17
CA GLN A 1138 -2.43 23.66 -43.21
C GLN A 1138 -2.49 22.14 -43.26
N GLN A 1139 -1.32 21.51 -43.23
CA GLN A 1139 -1.21 20.08 -43.06
C GLN A 1139 -1.31 19.74 -41.58
N VAL A 1140 -2.19 18.79 -41.24
CA VAL A 1140 -2.23 18.24 -39.88
C VAL A 1140 -1.14 17.18 -39.71
N ASN A 1141 -0.59 17.09 -38.51
CA ASN A 1141 0.37 16.03 -38.20
C ASN A 1141 -0.36 14.68 -38.09
N VAL A 1142 -0.29 13.90 -39.15
CA VAL A 1142 -0.96 12.60 -39.27
C VAL A 1142 -0.56 11.60 -38.18
N ASN A 1143 0.68 11.66 -37.69
CA ASN A 1143 1.15 10.80 -36.61
C ASN A 1143 0.53 11.19 -35.26
N GLU A 1144 0.31 12.49 -35.05
CA GLU A 1144 -0.39 12.99 -33.87
C GLU A 1144 -1.88 12.57 -33.91
N VAL A 1145 -2.53 12.72 -35.07
CA VAL A 1145 -3.90 12.24 -35.29
C VAL A 1145 -4.01 10.74 -35.02
N ALA A 1146 -3.12 9.93 -35.61
CA ALA A 1146 -3.10 8.49 -35.39
C ALA A 1146 -2.83 8.13 -33.92
N SER A 1147 -1.93 8.85 -33.24
CA SER A 1147 -1.63 8.67 -31.82
C SER A 1147 -2.84 8.98 -30.93
N VAL A 1148 -3.56 10.08 -31.18
CA VAL A 1148 -4.78 10.41 -30.42
C VAL A 1148 -5.84 9.35 -30.61
N ILE A 1149 -6.03 8.87 -31.84
CA ILE A 1149 -7.02 7.83 -32.15
C ILE A 1149 -6.64 6.51 -31.47
N THR A 1150 -5.40 6.06 -31.58
CA THR A 1150 -4.95 4.75 -31.09
C THR A 1150 -4.76 4.71 -29.57
N LYS A 1151 -4.22 5.77 -28.96
CA LYS A 1151 -3.91 5.81 -27.53
C LYS A 1151 -5.06 6.32 -26.68
N THR A 1152 -5.72 7.40 -27.10
CA THR A 1152 -6.73 8.08 -26.28
C THR A 1152 -8.14 7.58 -26.57
N LEU A 1153 -8.52 7.53 -27.85
CA LEU A 1153 -9.92 7.29 -28.23
C LEU A 1153 -10.26 5.81 -28.42
N LYS A 1154 -9.29 5.02 -28.92
CA LYS A 1154 -9.40 3.57 -29.15
C LYS A 1154 -10.66 3.23 -29.98
N THR A 1155 -11.22 2.05 -29.74
CA THR A 1155 -12.42 1.52 -30.42
C THR A 1155 -13.70 2.34 -30.19
N TYR A 1156 -13.65 3.36 -29.33
CA TYR A 1156 -14.76 4.28 -29.09
C TYR A 1156 -14.80 5.45 -30.08
N TYR A 1157 -13.80 5.63 -30.95
CA TYR A 1157 -13.86 6.60 -32.04
C TYR A 1157 -13.91 5.92 -33.41
N PRO A 1158 -14.83 6.34 -34.30
CA PRO A 1158 -14.95 5.70 -35.61
C PRO A 1158 -13.67 5.71 -36.44
N GLY A 1159 -12.86 6.78 -36.37
CA GLY A 1159 -11.58 6.85 -37.09
C GLY A 1159 -10.53 5.81 -36.64
N TYR A 1160 -10.75 5.12 -35.52
CA TYR A 1160 -9.94 3.95 -35.15
C TYR A 1160 -10.00 2.88 -36.23
N TYR A 1161 -11.19 2.60 -36.75
CA TYR A 1161 -11.37 1.52 -37.71
C TYR A 1161 -10.82 1.86 -39.11
N SER A 1162 -10.55 3.14 -39.40
CA SER A 1162 -9.86 3.53 -40.65
C SER A 1162 -8.34 3.36 -40.57
N LEU A 1163 -7.80 3.10 -39.38
CA LEU A 1163 -6.38 2.85 -39.13
C LEU A 1163 -6.04 1.35 -39.01
N TYR A 1164 -7.03 0.48 -38.83
CA TYR A 1164 -6.85 -0.97 -38.68
C TYR A 1164 -7.62 -1.73 -39.77
N SER A 1165 -6.93 -2.61 -40.51
CA SER A 1165 -7.56 -3.51 -41.47
C SER A 1165 -8.31 -4.62 -40.76
N PHE A 1166 -9.64 -4.65 -40.88
CA PHE A 1166 -10.44 -5.80 -40.46
C PHE A 1166 -10.60 -6.76 -41.63
N SER A 1167 -10.18 -8.01 -41.45
CA SER A 1167 -10.22 -9.03 -42.50
C SER A 1167 -11.64 -9.48 -42.89
N SER A 1168 -12.66 -9.19 -42.06
CA SER A 1168 -14.04 -9.61 -42.35
C SER A 1168 -15.11 -8.64 -41.84
N LYS A 1169 -16.29 -8.65 -42.51
CA LYS A 1169 -17.49 -7.91 -42.07
C LYS A 1169 -17.99 -8.32 -40.68
N SER A 1170 -17.72 -9.55 -40.24
CA SER A 1170 -18.10 -10.03 -38.90
C SER A 1170 -17.22 -9.48 -37.78
N ASP A 1171 -16.01 -9.00 -38.09
CA ASP A 1171 -15.13 -8.41 -37.08
C ASP A 1171 -15.50 -6.94 -36.79
N LEU A 1172 -16.20 -6.28 -37.74
CA LEU A 1172 -16.64 -4.88 -37.64
C LEU A 1172 -18.05 -4.75 -37.01
N ALA A 1173 -18.90 -5.77 -37.13
CA ALA A 1173 -20.28 -5.79 -36.64
C ALA A 1173 -20.36 -6.31 -35.20
#